data_AF-A0A9Q1C0V2-F1
#
_entry.id   AF-A0A9Q1C0V2-F1
#
_cell.length_a   1.000
_cell.length_b   1.000
_cell.length_c   1.000
_cell.angle_alpha   90.00
_cell.angle_beta   90.00
_cell.angle_gamma   90.00
#
_symmetry.space_group_name_H-M   'P 1'
#
loop_
_entity.id
_entity.type
_entity.pdbx_description
1 polymer ?
#
loop_
_entity_poly.entity_id
_entity_poly.type
_entity_poly.pdbx_seq_one_letter_code
_entity_poly.pdbx_strand_id
1 'polypeptide(L)'
;MAGNFRDTFLQVCKESRVEPQESILKHLHGDHEDIRGSSNKTKKLVQALDLSTSSLSPQTCNVLGKALATDHFFTELKLSDCMIGDEGMTNLVQGLISNVAIRCLDLKGNNLRGLGTQAVGKLLRHNHSLKRLCLEWNSLGLDSSSFTSFAEGLAANTSLLELDLRSNQIHQDSATVLAKALCRNATLDTLDLRWNTIGLVGGRALASCFQHNRTLVKVQLSGNNIPQDISKSIDASCRSNADKINISSKHETRQQLLSREMQQLKRERKREVTDLMRRIDQQGEQLGRNEKNFIHKIARLQEALEERKTAFNALSAQLKSREAELVLTQQQVTEQRELVERLRGENAGMLKERLEEYQHLKDEKVKAESQLVKEIAELKDKNFTLEARNMDIEQKNGRLQEQVYDLKEELTTLQAEIKVQATQAEEKLQRERHKLQDVQKELSQQHVAEVSRVQAANEETEKSYKERIRRLEEHRKEVEEELRKVKGQQLADRLNFEEQLMQTKQKVKEEEQHRSRQLEDRLRMVQLSKDELQQQYSQQSHQVSELQARLTNATVETEALKRKLDELTQELAGKTNETQATISRVEQQYKRQLGSLEIQLQEMEQIKDKYTRIQSEMTDQARKHQAELARKEGDVLSLQDQVRRLEFEITQARDEEAQRASALQAAISTYVQGTPRSPMATPRK
;
A
#
# COMPACT_ATOMS: atom_id res chain seq x y z
N MET A 1 27.53 16.61 13.15
CA MET A 1 26.96 17.34 14.31
C MET A 1 25.60 16.72 14.58
N ALA A 2 25.48 15.85 15.59
CA ALA A 2 24.18 15.40 16.06
C ALA A 2 23.56 16.59 16.80
N GLY A 3 22.73 17.37 16.11
CA GLY A 3 21.90 18.37 16.77
C GLY A 3 21.03 17.64 17.76
N ASN A 4 21.13 18.00 19.04
CA ASN A 4 20.29 17.45 20.09
C ASN A 4 18.83 17.73 19.72
N PHE A 5 18.07 16.69 19.36
CA PHE A 5 16.67 16.83 18.94
C PHE A 5 15.84 17.61 19.96
N ARG A 6 16.19 17.50 21.24
CA ARG A 6 15.60 18.29 22.31
C ARG A 6 15.81 19.79 22.14
N ASP A 7 17.00 20.22 21.75
CA ASP A 7 17.31 21.65 21.55
C ASP A 7 16.55 22.19 20.34
N THR A 8 16.45 21.40 19.26
CA THR A 8 15.59 21.72 18.11
C THR A 8 14.12 21.79 18.51
N PHE A 9 13.62 20.84 19.29
CA PHE A 9 12.25 20.83 19.79
C PHE A 9 11.94 22.07 20.64
N LEU A 10 12.82 22.40 21.60
CA LEU A 10 12.70 23.59 22.45
C LEU A 10 12.78 24.90 21.64
N GLN A 11 13.62 24.95 20.61
CA GLN A 11 13.70 26.09 19.71
C GLN A 11 12.39 26.27 18.93
N VAL A 12 11.84 25.20 18.35
CA VAL A 12 10.58 25.26 17.59
C VAL A 12 9.39 25.58 18.51
N CYS A 13 9.40 25.13 19.77
CA CYS A 13 8.43 25.56 20.80
C CYS A 13 8.45 27.09 20.98
N LYS A 14 9.65 27.69 21.13
CA LYS A 14 9.82 29.14 21.28
C LYS A 14 9.34 29.90 20.04
N GLU A 15 9.72 29.44 18.85
CA GLU A 15 9.33 30.04 17.57
C GLU A 15 7.81 29.96 17.33
N SER A 16 7.18 28.86 17.74
CA SER A 16 5.74 28.63 17.57
C SER A 16 4.89 29.20 18.72
N ARG A 17 5.52 29.81 19.75
CA ARG A 17 4.87 30.34 20.97
C ARG A 17 4.01 29.30 21.70
N VAL A 18 4.49 28.06 21.77
CA VAL A 18 3.83 26.95 22.46
C VAL A 18 4.69 26.49 23.63
N GLU A 19 4.10 26.34 24.82
CA GLU A 19 4.83 25.78 25.97
C GLU A 19 5.20 24.32 25.72
N PRO A 20 6.47 23.92 25.93
CA PRO A 20 6.89 22.55 25.72
C PRO A 20 6.22 21.64 26.76
N GLN A 21 5.48 20.63 26.30
CA GLN A 21 4.86 19.66 27.19
C GLN A 21 5.92 18.88 27.98
N GLU A 22 5.81 18.90 29.31
CA GLU A 22 6.76 18.26 30.22
C GLU A 22 6.84 16.74 30.01
N SER A 23 5.75 16.11 29.56
CA SER A 23 5.70 14.69 29.20
C SER A 23 6.71 14.35 28.11
N ILE A 24 6.79 15.14 27.05
CA ILE A 24 7.74 14.93 25.93
C ILE A 24 9.16 15.21 26.39
N LEU A 25 9.36 16.29 27.16
CA LEU A 25 10.67 16.62 27.69
C LEU A 25 11.22 15.47 28.55
N LYS A 26 10.42 14.83 29.40
CA LYS A 26 10.84 13.67 30.20
C LYS A 26 11.37 12.52 29.35
N HIS A 27 10.71 12.20 28.24
CA HIS A 27 11.17 11.16 27.31
C HIS A 27 12.45 11.57 26.57
N LEU A 28 12.61 12.85 26.25
CA LEU A 28 13.82 13.40 25.64
C LEU A 28 15.01 13.59 26.62
N HIS A 29 14.80 13.50 27.95
CA HIS A 29 15.87 13.51 28.96
C HIS A 29 16.44 12.10 29.23
N GLY A 30 15.59 11.06 29.15
CA GLY A 30 15.94 9.70 29.59
C GLY A 30 17.00 8.98 28.76
N ASP A 31 17.21 9.38 27.50
CA ASP A 31 18.10 8.65 26.58
C ASP A 31 19.56 9.13 26.58
N HIS A 32 19.91 10.17 27.35
CA HIS A 32 21.25 10.79 27.28
C HIS A 32 22.02 10.96 28.59
N GLU A 33 21.46 10.72 29.79
CA GLU A 33 22.14 11.07 31.05
C GLU A 33 23.01 9.99 31.73
N ASP A 34 23.14 8.77 31.19
CA ASP A 34 23.93 7.70 31.86
C ASP A 34 25.27 7.33 31.17
N ILE A 35 25.94 8.29 30.50
CA ILE A 35 27.19 8.04 29.74
C ILE A 35 28.44 8.62 30.44
N ARG A 36 28.43 8.87 31.75
CA ARG A 36 29.66 9.30 32.47
C ARG A 36 30.22 8.34 33.51
N GLY A 37 29.77 7.09 33.56
CA GLY A 37 30.42 6.12 34.45
C GLY A 37 29.93 4.70 34.35
N SER A 38 30.23 3.98 33.27
CA SER A 38 30.54 2.54 33.39
C SER A 38 31.16 2.00 32.10
N SER A 39 32.41 1.58 32.20
CA SER A 39 33.12 0.79 31.20
C SER A 39 32.52 -0.62 31.17
N ASN A 40 31.64 -0.90 30.20
CA ASN A 40 31.58 -2.16 29.43
C ASN A 40 30.26 -2.30 28.65
N LYS A 41 30.42 -2.76 27.39
CA LYS A 41 29.41 -3.15 26.38
C LYS A 41 28.74 -1.99 25.65
N THR A 42 28.95 -2.00 24.33
CA THR A 42 28.28 -1.24 23.27
C THR A 42 26.75 -1.26 23.43
N LYS A 43 26.20 -0.32 24.21
CA LYS A 43 24.77 -0.01 24.18
C LYS A 43 24.46 0.63 22.83
N LYS A 44 23.74 -0.10 21.98
CA LYS A 44 23.19 0.36 20.71
C LYS A 44 22.40 1.64 20.98
N LEU A 45 22.81 2.78 20.43
CA LEU A 45 22.04 4.03 20.49
C LEU A 45 20.63 3.74 19.95
N VAL A 46 19.62 3.95 20.78
CA VAL A 46 18.22 3.70 20.40
C VAL A 46 17.79 4.83 19.47
N GLN A 47 17.64 4.52 18.17
CA GLN A 47 17.15 5.47 17.15
C GLN A 47 15.62 5.52 17.10
N ALA A 48 14.96 5.26 18.23
CA ALA A 48 13.51 5.23 18.36
C ALA A 48 13.06 6.33 19.32
N LEU A 49 12.20 7.24 18.86
CA LEU A 49 11.54 8.21 19.71
C LEU A 49 10.22 7.60 20.19
N ASP A 50 10.17 7.22 21.46
CA ASP A 50 8.99 6.65 22.10
C ASP A 50 8.27 7.70 22.95
N LEU A 51 7.07 8.10 22.50
CA LEU A 51 6.18 9.01 23.21
C LEU A 51 4.83 8.32 23.52
N SER A 52 4.78 7.00 23.47
CA SER A 52 3.56 6.23 23.70
C SER A 52 2.91 6.60 25.04
N THR A 53 1.58 6.58 25.10
CA THR A 53 0.74 6.94 26.25
C THR A 53 0.81 8.41 26.70
N SER A 54 1.64 9.24 26.05
CA SER A 54 1.68 10.68 26.31
C SER A 54 0.59 11.38 25.51
N SER A 55 -0.36 12.04 26.18
CA SER A 55 -1.40 12.83 25.50
C SER A 55 -0.78 14.04 24.80
N LEU A 56 -0.83 14.06 23.47
CA LEU A 56 -0.27 15.13 22.64
C LEU A 56 -1.36 16.12 22.23
N SER A 57 -1.17 17.40 22.55
CA SER A 57 -2.07 18.44 22.06
C SER A 57 -1.86 18.68 20.55
N PRO A 58 -2.87 19.15 19.79
CA PRO A 58 -2.69 19.46 18.37
C PRO A 58 -1.59 20.48 18.08
N GLN A 59 -1.37 21.43 19.01
CA GLN A 59 -0.30 22.42 18.97
C GLN A 59 1.07 21.76 19.14
N THR A 60 1.16 20.79 20.05
CA THR A 60 2.38 20.01 20.26
C THR A 60 2.69 19.11 19.08
N CYS A 61 1.68 18.51 18.42
CA CYS A 61 1.88 17.76 17.18
C CYS A 61 2.43 18.64 16.04
N ASN A 62 2.04 19.92 15.95
CA ASN A 62 2.60 20.87 14.99
C ASN A 62 4.10 21.13 15.25
N VAL A 63 4.44 21.41 16.51
CA VAL A 63 5.85 21.61 16.91
C VAL A 63 6.67 20.35 16.68
N LEU A 64 6.15 19.19 17.06
CA LEU A 64 6.80 17.90 16.85
C LEU A 64 7.00 17.60 15.37
N GLY A 65 5.99 17.85 14.52
CA GLY A 65 6.10 17.72 13.07
C GLY A 65 7.23 18.57 12.50
N LYS A 66 7.28 19.86 12.85
CA LYS A 66 8.35 20.78 12.42
C LYS A 66 9.74 20.35 12.90
N ALA A 67 9.86 19.91 14.14
CA ALA A 67 11.14 19.42 14.69
C ALA A 67 11.59 18.13 14.00
N LEU A 68 10.65 17.21 13.70
CA LEU A 68 10.94 15.98 12.96
C LEU A 68 11.27 16.26 11.48
N ALA A 69 10.80 17.35 10.88
CA ALA A 69 11.10 17.66 9.48
C ALA A 69 12.60 17.79 9.20
N THR A 70 13.37 18.31 10.17
CA THR A 70 14.83 18.50 10.08
C THR A 70 15.60 17.39 10.77
N ASP A 71 14.93 16.47 11.47
CA ASP A 71 15.58 15.37 12.16
C ASP A 71 15.96 14.23 11.22
N HIS A 72 17.20 13.77 11.38
CA HIS A 72 17.76 12.65 10.62
C HIS A 72 18.25 11.51 11.53
N PHE A 73 18.07 11.65 12.85
CA PHE A 73 18.58 10.69 13.83
C PHE A 73 17.57 9.58 14.11
N PHE A 74 16.30 9.92 14.30
CA PHE A 74 15.27 8.94 14.62
C PHE A 74 14.79 8.19 13.37
N THR A 75 14.85 6.87 13.45
CA THR A 75 14.38 5.95 12.41
C THR A 75 13.05 5.31 12.79
N GLU A 76 12.69 5.30 14.07
CA GLU A 76 11.40 4.80 14.55
C GLU A 76 10.71 5.88 15.39
N LEU A 77 9.42 6.10 15.15
CA LEU A 77 8.60 7.04 15.89
C LEU A 77 7.38 6.30 16.44
N LYS A 78 7.27 6.20 17.76
CA LYS A 78 6.16 5.53 18.43
C LYS A 78 5.27 6.53 19.15
N LEU A 79 4.04 6.63 18.68
CA LEU A 79 3.02 7.53 19.16
C LEU A 79 1.74 6.77 19.51
N SER A 80 1.88 5.57 20.08
CA SER A 80 0.73 4.74 20.44
C SER A 80 -0.05 5.34 21.61
N ASP A 81 -1.38 5.36 21.53
CA ASP A 81 -2.29 5.84 22.58
C ASP A 81 -1.98 7.29 23.04
N CYS A 82 -1.62 8.16 22.09
CA CYS A 82 -1.26 9.56 22.35
C CYS A 82 -2.43 10.56 22.21
N MET A 83 -3.65 10.08 21.94
CA MET A 83 -4.85 10.92 21.76
C MET A 83 -4.68 12.06 20.72
N ILE A 84 -3.88 11.82 19.67
CA ILE A 84 -3.52 12.83 18.67
C ILE A 84 -4.76 13.43 17.97
N GLY A 85 -5.75 12.58 17.64
CA GLY A 85 -6.94 12.98 16.90
C GLY A 85 -6.65 13.48 15.48
N ASP A 86 -7.71 13.91 14.79
CA ASP A 86 -7.63 14.31 13.38
C ASP A 86 -6.80 15.58 13.14
N GLU A 87 -6.96 16.59 14.01
CA GLU A 87 -6.25 17.86 13.91
C GLU A 87 -4.75 17.70 14.20
N GLY A 88 -4.41 16.96 15.26
CA GLY A 88 -3.03 16.66 15.60
C GLY A 88 -2.31 15.89 14.49
N MET A 89 -3.00 14.93 13.85
CA MET A 89 -2.43 14.16 12.74
C MET A 89 -2.17 15.07 11.53
N THR A 90 -3.12 15.94 11.20
CA THR A 90 -2.97 16.90 10.09
C THR A 90 -1.74 17.80 10.29
N ASN A 91 -1.50 18.24 11.52
CA ASN A 91 -0.32 19.04 11.87
C ASN A 91 0.98 18.22 11.80
N LEU A 92 0.97 16.98 12.30
CA LEU A 92 2.15 16.10 12.31
C LEU A 92 2.60 15.74 10.88
N VAL A 93 1.65 15.50 9.98
CA VAL A 93 1.91 15.15 8.57
C VAL A 93 2.71 16.22 7.83
N GLN A 94 2.52 17.51 8.16
CA GLN A 94 3.23 18.61 7.48
C GLN A 94 4.74 18.46 7.56
N GLY A 95 5.25 17.95 8.69
CA GLY A 95 6.68 17.70 8.87
C GLY A 95 7.14 16.29 8.48
N LEU A 96 6.28 15.29 8.70
CA LEU A 96 6.60 13.90 8.34
C LEU A 96 6.72 13.67 6.82
N ILE A 97 6.03 14.48 5.99
CA ILE A 97 6.15 14.38 4.53
C ILE A 97 7.59 14.64 4.06
N SER A 98 8.28 15.62 4.64
CA SER A 98 9.66 15.96 4.27
C SER A 98 10.72 15.10 4.96
N ASN A 99 10.35 14.34 6.00
CA ASN A 99 11.31 13.53 6.74
C ASN A 99 11.79 12.33 5.91
N VAL A 100 13.11 12.18 5.80
CA VAL A 100 13.76 11.10 5.02
C VAL A 100 14.34 9.96 5.87
N ALA A 101 14.36 10.11 7.19
CA ALA A 101 15.01 9.20 8.13
C ALA A 101 14.05 8.17 8.75
N ILE A 102 12.83 8.57 9.10
CA ILE A 102 11.85 7.70 9.74
C ILE A 102 11.45 6.57 8.80
N ARG A 103 11.61 5.34 9.29
CA ARG A 103 11.27 4.08 8.61
C ARG A 103 10.07 3.40 9.26
N CYS A 104 9.86 3.56 10.56
CA CYS A 104 8.76 2.94 11.29
C CYS A 104 7.93 4.01 12.01
N LEU A 105 6.63 4.02 11.78
CA LEU A 105 5.69 4.93 12.42
C LEU A 105 4.57 4.13 13.08
N ASP A 106 4.45 4.26 14.40
CA ASP A 106 3.38 3.65 15.18
C ASP A 106 2.38 4.74 15.63
N LEU A 107 1.15 4.63 15.15
CA LEU A 107 0.02 5.52 15.42
C LEU A 107 -1.16 4.75 16.01
N LYS A 108 -0.89 3.63 16.69
CA LYS A 108 -1.94 2.83 17.33
C LYS A 108 -2.79 3.66 18.30
N GLY A 109 -4.11 3.46 18.30
CA GLY A 109 -4.98 4.00 19.35
C GLY A 109 -5.12 5.53 19.39
N ASN A 110 -4.95 6.22 18.26
CA ASN A 110 -4.99 7.69 18.19
C ASN A 110 -6.35 8.27 17.77
N ASN A 111 -7.39 7.42 17.68
CA ASN A 111 -8.75 7.82 17.29
C ASN A 111 -8.78 8.62 15.97
N LEU A 112 -7.97 8.22 14.98
CA LEU A 112 -7.96 8.81 13.65
C LEU A 112 -9.24 8.42 12.89
N ARG A 113 -9.96 9.42 12.39
CA ARG A 113 -11.24 9.31 11.67
C ARG A 113 -11.11 10.00 10.31
N GLY A 114 -12.15 10.69 9.81
CA GLY A 114 -12.19 11.22 8.45
C GLY A 114 -10.99 12.09 8.08
N LEU A 115 -10.79 13.22 8.79
CA LEU A 115 -9.72 14.16 8.47
C LEU A 115 -8.33 13.56 8.75
N GLY A 116 -8.19 12.79 9.83
CA GLY A 116 -6.96 12.06 10.13
C GLY A 116 -6.59 11.03 9.06
N THR A 117 -7.59 10.33 8.50
CA THR A 117 -7.42 9.36 7.40
C THR A 117 -6.91 10.04 6.14
N GLN A 118 -7.49 11.20 5.79
CA GLN A 118 -7.02 12.00 4.66
C GLN A 118 -5.58 12.48 4.86
N ALA A 119 -5.24 12.91 6.09
CA ALA A 119 -3.88 13.31 6.43
C ALA A 119 -2.88 12.14 6.26
N VAL A 120 -3.21 10.94 6.75
CA VAL A 120 -2.39 9.74 6.53
C VAL A 120 -2.29 9.38 5.05
N GLY A 121 -3.38 9.51 4.28
CA GLY A 121 -3.34 9.34 2.82
C GLY A 121 -2.37 10.29 2.13
N LYS A 122 -2.37 11.57 2.55
CA LYS A 122 -1.41 12.57 2.07
C LYS A 122 0.02 12.22 2.46
N LEU A 123 0.24 11.72 3.68
CA LEU A 123 1.54 11.23 4.13
C LEU A 123 2.03 10.09 3.22
N LEU A 124 1.21 9.07 2.97
CA LEU A 124 1.57 7.95 2.10
C LEU A 124 1.83 8.38 0.66
N ARG A 125 1.11 9.38 0.15
CA ARG A 125 1.31 9.85 -1.23
C ARG A 125 2.67 10.52 -1.46
N HIS A 126 3.19 11.22 -0.47
CA HIS A 126 4.38 12.07 -0.62
C HIS A 126 5.62 11.57 0.12
N ASN A 127 5.44 10.80 1.20
CA ASN A 127 6.55 10.24 1.94
C ASN A 127 6.99 8.92 1.30
N HIS A 128 8.26 8.87 0.89
CA HIS A 128 8.90 7.70 0.29
C HIS A 128 10.00 7.11 1.19
N SER A 129 10.06 7.52 2.46
CA SER A 129 11.04 7.04 3.43
C SER A 129 10.47 5.93 4.33
N LEU A 130 9.18 6.00 4.65
CA LEU A 130 8.50 5.09 5.56
C LEU A 130 8.42 3.67 4.98
N LYS A 131 8.76 2.68 5.81
CA LYS A 131 8.76 1.24 5.52
C LYS A 131 7.68 0.49 6.27
N ARG A 132 7.37 0.89 7.50
CA ARG A 132 6.33 0.29 8.34
C ARG A 132 5.41 1.34 8.91
N LEU A 133 4.11 1.08 8.83
CA LEU A 133 3.06 1.93 9.39
C LEU A 133 2.07 1.10 10.21
N CYS A 134 1.99 1.39 11.51
CA CYS A 134 1.01 0.79 12.40
C CYS A 134 -0.13 1.78 12.67
N LEU A 135 -1.35 1.41 12.29
CA LEU A 135 -2.57 2.19 12.50
C LEU A 135 -3.61 1.39 13.29
N GLU A 136 -3.18 0.37 14.02
CA GLU A 136 -4.05 -0.50 14.82
C GLU A 136 -4.98 0.33 15.75
N TRP A 137 -6.23 -0.09 15.95
CA TRP A 137 -7.19 0.58 16.84
C TRP A 137 -7.43 2.07 16.50
N ASN A 138 -7.69 2.35 15.22
CA ASN A 138 -8.22 3.63 14.77
C ASN A 138 -9.61 3.42 14.11
N SER A 139 -10.18 4.46 13.50
CA SER A 139 -11.50 4.36 12.85
C SER A 139 -11.42 4.88 11.41
N LEU A 140 -10.36 4.49 10.69
CA LEU A 140 -10.10 4.96 9.33
C LEU A 140 -11.21 4.57 8.35
N GLY A 141 -11.84 3.41 8.58
CA GLY A 141 -12.88 2.86 7.71
C GLY A 141 -14.27 3.45 7.89
N LEU A 142 -14.48 4.33 8.87
CA LEU A 142 -15.79 4.89 9.24
C LEU A 142 -16.41 5.74 8.11
N ASP A 143 -15.58 6.49 7.39
CA ASP A 143 -15.98 7.32 6.25
C ASP A 143 -15.28 6.84 4.97
N SER A 144 -16.05 6.27 4.04
CA SER A 144 -15.55 5.73 2.78
C SER A 144 -14.94 6.81 1.87
N SER A 145 -15.40 8.06 1.98
CA SER A 145 -14.88 9.17 1.17
C SER A 145 -13.45 9.52 1.59
N SER A 146 -13.22 9.71 2.89
CA SER A 146 -11.89 9.94 3.45
C SER A 146 -10.95 8.75 3.26
N PHE A 147 -11.47 7.53 3.38
CA PHE A 147 -10.69 6.31 3.13
C PHE A 147 -10.22 6.19 1.67
N THR A 148 -10.94 6.80 0.72
CA THR A 148 -10.51 6.82 -0.68
C THR A 148 -9.20 7.59 -0.86
N SER A 149 -9.02 8.72 -0.17
CA SER A 149 -7.74 9.45 -0.17
C SER A 149 -6.59 8.64 0.42
N PHE A 150 -6.87 7.85 1.48
CA PHE A 150 -5.89 6.92 2.04
C PHE A 150 -5.48 5.84 1.03
N ALA A 151 -6.46 5.22 0.36
CA ALA A 151 -6.21 4.20 -0.64
C ALA A 151 -5.45 4.75 -1.87
N GLU A 152 -5.77 5.95 -2.34
CA GLU A 152 -5.02 6.61 -3.41
C GLU A 152 -3.56 6.91 -3.01
N GLY A 153 -3.35 7.36 -1.77
CA GLY A 153 -2.01 7.56 -1.22
C GLY A 153 -1.22 6.26 -1.17
N LEU A 154 -1.84 5.17 -0.70
CA LEU A 154 -1.23 3.84 -0.68
C LEU A 154 -0.92 3.33 -2.10
N ALA A 155 -1.81 3.54 -3.06
CA ALA A 155 -1.60 3.14 -4.46
C ALA A 155 -0.40 3.85 -5.12
N ALA A 156 -0.14 5.09 -4.74
CA ALA A 156 0.99 5.89 -5.24
C ALA A 156 2.29 5.67 -4.44
N ASN A 157 2.20 5.10 -3.24
CA ASN A 157 3.37 4.88 -2.40
C ASN A 157 4.28 3.79 -2.98
N THR A 158 5.59 4.05 -2.94
CA THR A 158 6.65 3.19 -3.49
C THR A 158 7.70 2.78 -2.44
N SER A 159 7.44 3.02 -1.16
CA SER A 159 8.41 2.76 -0.09
C SER A 159 7.89 1.82 0.99
N LEU A 160 6.59 1.83 1.27
CA LEU A 160 5.95 1.09 2.35
C LEU A 160 5.96 -0.40 2.04
N LEU A 161 6.38 -1.19 3.04
CA LEU A 161 6.52 -2.64 3.00
C LEU A 161 5.48 -3.31 3.90
N GLU A 162 5.33 -2.79 5.13
CA GLU A 162 4.39 -3.34 6.12
C GLU A 162 3.34 -2.31 6.53
N LEU A 163 2.07 -2.72 6.49
CA LEU A 163 0.93 -1.90 6.88
C LEU A 163 0.02 -2.69 7.81
N ASP A 164 -0.23 -2.13 9.00
CA ASP A 164 -1.13 -2.69 9.98
C ASP A 164 -2.40 -1.82 10.12
N LEU A 165 -3.53 -2.38 9.72
CA LEU A 165 -4.86 -1.78 9.75
C LEU A 165 -5.81 -2.59 10.65
N ARG A 166 -5.31 -3.27 11.68
CA ARG A 166 -6.15 -4.01 12.62
C ARG A 166 -7.15 -3.13 13.35
N SER A 167 -8.37 -3.62 13.56
CA SER A 167 -9.41 -2.91 14.32
C SER A 167 -9.64 -1.46 13.83
N ASN A 168 -9.79 -1.27 12.52
CA ASN A 168 -9.97 0.04 11.87
C ASN A 168 -11.38 0.34 11.37
N GLN A 169 -12.35 -0.51 11.71
CA GLN A 169 -13.73 -0.43 11.23
C GLN A 169 -13.83 -0.38 9.69
N ILE A 170 -12.94 -1.08 8.99
CA ILE A 170 -12.96 -1.13 7.52
C ILE A 170 -14.17 -1.97 7.07
N HIS A 171 -15.17 -1.29 6.50
CA HIS A 171 -16.40 -1.87 5.95
C HIS A 171 -16.21 -2.37 4.50
N GLN A 172 -17.26 -3.02 3.95
CA GLN A 172 -17.27 -3.59 2.59
C GLN A 172 -16.89 -2.57 1.49
N ASP A 173 -17.38 -1.33 1.57
CA ASP A 173 -17.11 -0.29 0.57
C ASP A 173 -15.64 0.16 0.62
N SER A 174 -15.15 0.49 1.82
CA SER A 174 -13.76 0.87 2.07
C SER A 174 -12.79 -0.25 1.68
N ALA A 175 -13.14 -1.52 1.93
CA ALA A 175 -12.35 -2.68 1.50
C ALA A 175 -12.28 -2.82 -0.02
N THR A 176 -13.35 -2.49 -0.75
CA THR A 176 -13.37 -2.50 -2.22
C THR A 176 -12.43 -1.43 -2.79
N VAL A 177 -12.40 -0.25 -2.15
CA VAL A 177 -11.47 0.83 -2.51
C VAL A 177 -10.03 0.45 -2.16
N LEU A 178 -9.79 -0.17 -1.01
CA LEU A 178 -8.49 -0.72 -0.62
C LEU A 178 -7.99 -1.74 -1.64
N ALA A 179 -8.85 -2.67 -2.07
CA ALA A 179 -8.49 -3.67 -3.07
C ALA A 179 -8.00 -3.02 -4.38
N LYS A 180 -8.70 -2.00 -4.89
CA LYS A 180 -8.24 -1.26 -6.09
C LYS A 180 -6.87 -0.62 -5.90
N ALA A 181 -6.59 -0.09 -4.72
CA ALA A 181 -5.29 0.50 -4.41
C ALA A 181 -4.17 -0.55 -4.34
N LEU A 182 -4.41 -1.68 -3.68
CA LEU A 182 -3.45 -2.78 -3.57
C LEU A 182 -3.09 -3.38 -4.94
N CYS A 183 -4.00 -3.33 -5.92
CA CYS A 183 -3.73 -3.81 -7.27
C CYS A 183 -2.69 -2.96 -8.01
N ARG A 184 -2.59 -1.68 -7.65
CA ARG A 184 -1.65 -0.73 -8.24
C ARG A 184 -0.37 -0.62 -7.41
N ASN A 185 -0.45 -0.83 -6.10
CA ASN A 185 0.71 -0.82 -5.24
C ASN A 185 1.65 -1.99 -5.58
N ALA A 186 2.93 -1.68 -5.74
CA ALA A 186 3.94 -2.63 -6.15
C ALA A 186 5.05 -2.83 -5.10
N THR A 187 4.85 -2.39 -3.85
CA THR A 187 5.90 -2.39 -2.82
C THR A 187 5.48 -3.04 -1.52
N LEU A 188 4.19 -2.99 -1.17
CA LEU A 188 3.67 -3.58 0.05
C LEU A 188 3.83 -5.10 -0.01
N ASP A 189 4.45 -5.67 1.02
CA ASP A 189 4.69 -7.11 1.19
C ASP A 189 3.83 -7.72 2.30
N THR A 190 3.49 -6.93 3.32
CA THR A 190 2.79 -7.37 4.52
C THR A 190 1.62 -6.45 4.83
N LEU A 191 0.43 -7.02 4.95
CA LEU A 191 -0.80 -6.31 5.26
C LEU A 191 -1.59 -7.02 6.36
N ASP A 192 -1.83 -6.34 7.47
CA ASP A 192 -2.70 -6.83 8.53
C ASP A 192 -4.05 -6.12 8.50
N LEU A 193 -5.12 -6.90 8.32
CA LEU A 193 -6.50 -6.42 8.24
C LEU A 193 -7.38 -7.07 9.31
N ARG A 194 -6.81 -7.74 10.32
CA ARG A 194 -7.61 -8.49 11.32
C ARG A 194 -8.60 -7.59 12.06
N TRP A 195 -9.72 -8.18 12.48
CA TRP A 195 -10.74 -7.50 13.29
C TRP A 195 -11.36 -6.27 12.61
N ASN A 196 -11.65 -6.36 11.31
CA ASN A 196 -12.44 -5.37 10.57
C ASN A 196 -13.79 -5.97 10.13
N THR A 197 -14.57 -5.24 9.33
CA THR A 197 -15.89 -5.69 8.85
C THR A 197 -15.94 -5.74 7.31
N ILE A 198 -14.89 -6.32 6.72
CA ILE A 198 -14.69 -6.38 5.27
C ILE A 198 -15.82 -7.12 4.55
N GLY A 199 -16.39 -8.17 5.16
CA GLY A 199 -17.51 -8.92 4.62
C GLY A 199 -17.25 -9.65 3.29
N LEU A 200 -18.29 -10.25 2.73
CA LEU A 200 -18.22 -11.05 1.50
C LEU A 200 -17.78 -10.21 0.27
N VAL A 201 -18.39 -9.03 0.08
CA VAL A 201 -18.15 -8.17 -1.10
C VAL A 201 -16.72 -7.66 -1.10
N GLY A 202 -16.25 -7.11 0.02
CA GLY A 202 -14.87 -6.66 0.18
C GLY A 202 -13.87 -7.81 0.06
N GLY A 203 -14.20 -8.99 0.61
CA GLY A 203 -13.37 -10.19 0.48
C GLY A 203 -13.19 -10.63 -0.97
N ARG A 204 -14.26 -10.62 -1.78
CA ARG A 204 -14.19 -10.92 -3.23
C ARG A 204 -13.34 -9.89 -3.99
N ALA A 205 -13.49 -8.60 -3.66
CA ALA A 205 -12.68 -7.55 -4.26
C ALA A 205 -11.18 -7.74 -3.97
N LEU A 206 -10.85 -8.05 -2.72
CA LEU A 206 -9.48 -8.40 -2.31
C LEU A 206 -8.98 -9.62 -3.09
N ALA A 207 -9.72 -10.74 -3.12
CA ALA A 207 -9.30 -11.95 -3.81
C ALA A 207 -9.02 -11.74 -5.31
N SER A 208 -9.89 -11.00 -6.01
CA SER A 208 -9.67 -10.61 -7.41
C SER A 208 -8.38 -9.79 -7.57
N CYS A 209 -8.10 -8.91 -6.61
CA CYS A 209 -6.90 -8.11 -6.64
C CYS A 209 -5.61 -8.91 -6.41
N PHE A 210 -5.62 -9.84 -5.46
CA PHE A 210 -4.46 -10.70 -5.15
C PHE A 210 -4.07 -11.64 -6.28
N GLN A 211 -4.95 -11.87 -7.26
CA GLN A 211 -4.58 -12.57 -8.50
C GLN A 211 -3.63 -11.74 -9.38
N HIS A 212 -3.69 -10.42 -9.28
CA HIS A 212 -2.92 -9.48 -10.11
C HIS A 212 -1.72 -8.89 -9.36
N ASN A 213 -1.85 -8.64 -8.05
CA ASN A 213 -0.75 -8.17 -7.22
C ASN A 213 0.32 -9.27 -7.06
N ARG A 214 1.60 -8.91 -7.27
CA ARG A 214 2.75 -9.83 -7.22
C ARG A 214 3.69 -9.58 -6.04
N THR A 215 3.40 -8.61 -5.18
CA THR A 215 4.33 -8.13 -4.15
C THR A 215 3.89 -8.52 -2.76
N LEU A 216 2.59 -8.61 -2.51
CA LEU A 216 2.05 -9.03 -1.22
C LEU A 216 2.31 -10.51 -0.97
N VAL A 217 2.99 -10.79 0.14
CA VAL A 217 3.44 -12.11 0.60
C VAL A 217 2.70 -12.55 1.85
N LYS A 218 2.32 -11.61 2.72
CA LYS A 218 1.67 -11.91 3.99
C LYS A 218 0.44 -11.03 4.19
N VAL A 219 -0.72 -11.66 4.25
CA VAL A 219 -1.98 -10.97 4.54
C VAL A 219 -2.70 -11.67 5.69
N GLN A 220 -3.24 -10.89 6.62
CA GLN A 220 -3.98 -11.41 7.77
C GLN A 220 -5.42 -10.90 7.75
N LEU A 221 -6.38 -11.82 7.57
CA LEU A 221 -7.81 -11.49 7.40
C LEU A 221 -8.70 -12.04 8.53
N SER A 222 -8.13 -12.54 9.62
CA SER A 222 -8.92 -13.11 10.74
C SER A 222 -9.90 -12.09 11.33
N GLY A 223 -11.13 -12.53 11.63
CA GLY A 223 -12.14 -11.66 12.26
C GLY A 223 -12.82 -10.65 11.33
N ASN A 224 -12.93 -10.95 10.02
CA ASN A 224 -13.47 -10.04 9.00
C ASN A 224 -14.83 -10.43 8.38
N ASN A 225 -15.45 -11.51 8.86
CA ASN A 225 -16.65 -12.10 8.26
C ASN A 225 -16.49 -12.41 6.75
N ILE A 226 -15.30 -12.85 6.34
CA ILE A 226 -15.00 -13.30 4.97
C ILE A 226 -15.17 -14.83 4.93
N PRO A 227 -15.87 -15.39 3.92
CA PRO A 227 -15.96 -16.84 3.75
C PRO A 227 -14.59 -17.51 3.63
N GLN A 228 -14.49 -18.72 4.19
CA GLN A 228 -13.24 -19.46 4.26
C GLN A 228 -12.61 -19.72 2.88
N ASP A 229 -13.42 -19.96 1.85
CA ASP A 229 -12.93 -20.22 0.49
C ASP A 229 -12.20 -19.01 -0.10
N ILE A 230 -12.72 -17.81 0.14
CA ILE A 230 -12.10 -16.55 -0.30
C ILE A 230 -10.78 -16.33 0.46
N SER A 231 -10.79 -16.55 1.79
CA SER A 231 -9.56 -16.43 2.59
C SER A 231 -8.48 -17.39 2.10
N LYS A 232 -8.83 -18.67 1.85
CA LYS A 232 -7.91 -19.68 1.31
C LYS A 232 -7.36 -19.28 -0.06
N SER A 233 -8.19 -18.70 -0.92
CA SER A 233 -7.76 -18.20 -2.24
C SER A 233 -6.73 -17.07 -2.10
N ILE A 234 -6.96 -16.13 -1.18
CA ILE A 234 -6.02 -15.03 -0.91
C ILE A 234 -4.70 -15.58 -0.35
N ASP A 235 -4.77 -16.51 0.60
CA ASP A 235 -3.58 -17.15 1.18
C ASP A 235 -2.79 -17.93 0.13
N ALA A 236 -3.45 -18.58 -0.83
CA ALA A 236 -2.81 -19.28 -1.94
C ALA A 236 -2.08 -18.30 -2.88
N SER A 237 -2.70 -17.17 -3.22
CA SER A 237 -2.04 -16.10 -4.00
C SER A 237 -0.81 -15.55 -3.29
N CYS A 238 -0.92 -15.28 -1.98
CA CYS A 238 0.20 -14.79 -1.15
C CYS A 238 1.36 -15.80 -1.09
N ARG A 239 1.06 -17.10 -0.90
CA ARG A 239 2.08 -18.17 -0.96
C ARG A 239 2.77 -18.25 -2.33
N SER A 240 2.01 -18.19 -3.42
CA SER A 240 2.58 -18.16 -4.78
C SER A 240 3.53 -16.97 -4.98
N ASN A 241 3.19 -15.79 -4.45
CA ASN A 241 4.07 -14.62 -4.51
C ASN A 241 5.35 -14.82 -3.67
N ALA A 242 5.21 -15.36 -2.45
CA ALA A 242 6.32 -15.72 -1.58
C ALA A 242 7.31 -16.67 -2.28
N ASP A 243 6.79 -17.72 -2.92
CA ASP A 243 7.58 -18.72 -3.62
C ASP A 243 8.30 -18.11 -4.83
N LYS A 244 7.62 -17.26 -5.62
CA LYS A 244 8.22 -16.55 -6.75
C LYS A 244 9.37 -15.63 -6.30
N ILE A 245 9.17 -14.86 -5.23
CA ILE A 245 10.20 -13.97 -4.68
C ILE A 245 11.39 -14.79 -4.16
N ASN A 246 11.14 -15.88 -3.44
CA ASN A 246 12.19 -16.77 -2.95
C ASN A 246 12.99 -17.42 -4.09
N ILE A 247 12.30 -17.91 -5.13
CA ILE A 247 12.94 -18.48 -6.33
C ILE A 247 13.79 -17.40 -7.02
N SER A 248 13.25 -16.20 -7.24
CA SER A 248 13.98 -15.10 -7.87
C SER A 248 15.21 -14.68 -7.08
N SER A 249 15.08 -14.55 -5.74
CA SER A 249 16.20 -14.20 -4.86
C SER A 249 17.30 -15.26 -4.86
N LYS A 250 16.93 -16.55 -4.88
CA LYS A 250 17.89 -17.66 -5.03
C LYS A 250 18.59 -17.62 -6.38
N HIS A 251 17.86 -17.37 -7.47
CA HIS A 251 18.45 -17.20 -8.80
C HIS A 251 19.41 -16.02 -8.86
N GLU A 252 19.04 -14.88 -8.30
CA GLU A 252 19.88 -13.69 -8.27
C GLU A 252 21.16 -13.91 -7.45
N THR A 253 21.04 -14.51 -6.26
CA THR A 253 22.20 -14.87 -5.42
C THR A 253 23.15 -15.81 -6.16
N ARG A 254 22.59 -16.83 -6.86
CA ARG A 254 23.37 -17.76 -7.67
C ARG A 254 24.04 -17.05 -8.86
N GLN A 255 23.34 -16.14 -9.53
CA GLN A 255 23.90 -15.36 -10.63
C GLN A 255 25.04 -14.45 -10.15
N GLN A 256 24.90 -13.83 -8.98
CA GLN A 256 25.96 -13.03 -8.37
C GLN A 256 27.19 -13.88 -8.02
N LEU A 257 26.98 -15.09 -7.48
CA LEU A 257 28.05 -16.04 -7.18
C LEU A 257 28.80 -16.47 -8.45
N LEU A 258 28.08 -16.94 -9.48
CA LEU A 258 28.70 -17.33 -10.75
C LEU A 258 29.44 -16.15 -11.41
N SER A 259 28.88 -14.93 -11.34
CA SER A 259 29.54 -13.73 -11.86
C SER A 259 30.85 -13.45 -11.14
N ARG A 260 30.88 -13.60 -9.80
CA ARG A 260 32.12 -13.47 -9.01
C ARG A 260 33.14 -14.54 -9.38
N GLU A 261 32.72 -15.81 -9.47
CA GLU A 261 33.60 -16.92 -9.86
C GLU A 261 34.18 -16.71 -11.27
N MET A 262 33.35 -16.31 -12.23
CA MET A 262 33.78 -16.05 -13.61
C MET A 262 34.74 -14.86 -13.69
N GLN A 263 34.53 -13.80 -12.89
CA GLN A 263 35.49 -12.71 -12.78
C GLN A 263 36.81 -13.17 -12.15
N GLN A 264 36.76 -14.05 -11.15
CA GLN A 264 37.95 -14.61 -10.52
C GLN A 264 38.75 -15.47 -11.52
N LEU A 265 38.10 -16.42 -12.18
CA LEU A 265 38.70 -17.24 -13.25
C LEU A 265 39.32 -16.39 -14.37
N LYS A 266 38.64 -15.30 -14.76
CA LYS A 266 39.17 -14.37 -15.77
C LYS A 266 40.43 -13.64 -15.28
N ARG A 267 40.49 -13.25 -14.00
CA ARG A 267 41.69 -12.66 -13.39
C ARG A 267 42.82 -13.67 -13.29
N GLU A 268 42.54 -14.91 -12.91
CA GLU A 268 43.50 -16.00 -12.82
C GLU A 268 44.09 -16.34 -14.19
N ARG A 269 43.26 -16.58 -15.22
CA ARG A 269 43.73 -16.77 -16.60
C ARG A 269 44.57 -15.60 -17.11
N LYS A 270 44.16 -14.36 -16.81
CA LYS A 270 44.94 -13.18 -17.21
C LYS A 270 46.33 -13.18 -16.55
N ARG A 271 46.41 -13.55 -15.26
CA ARG A 271 47.68 -13.69 -14.54
C ARG A 271 48.55 -14.80 -15.14
N GLU A 272 47.97 -15.98 -15.39
CA GLU A 272 48.68 -17.11 -16.02
C GLU A 272 49.26 -16.72 -17.38
N VAL A 273 48.47 -16.04 -18.23
CA VAL A 273 48.96 -15.55 -19.52
C VAL A 273 50.10 -14.56 -19.35
N THR A 274 49.98 -13.61 -18.42
CA THR A 274 51.07 -12.65 -18.17
C THR A 274 52.33 -13.31 -17.60
N ASP A 275 52.18 -14.35 -16.78
CA ASP A 275 53.31 -15.09 -16.24
C ASP A 275 53.98 -15.97 -17.31
N LEU A 276 53.19 -16.58 -18.21
CA LEU A 276 53.72 -17.29 -19.38
C LEU A 276 54.47 -16.34 -20.32
N MET A 277 53.93 -15.16 -20.62
CA MET A 277 54.62 -14.15 -21.42
C MET A 277 55.95 -13.75 -20.77
N ARG A 278 55.96 -13.50 -19.45
CA ARG A 278 57.20 -13.19 -18.72
C ARG A 278 58.23 -14.32 -18.82
N ARG A 279 57.80 -15.59 -18.75
CA ARG A 279 58.71 -16.75 -18.90
C ARG A 279 59.27 -16.84 -20.32
N ILE A 280 58.44 -16.60 -21.34
CA ILE A 280 58.88 -16.57 -22.75
C ILE A 280 59.90 -15.45 -22.95
N ASP A 281 59.65 -14.25 -22.44
CA ASP A 281 60.58 -13.13 -22.53
C ASP A 281 61.92 -13.46 -21.84
N GLN A 282 61.88 -14.04 -20.64
CA GLN A 282 63.08 -14.49 -19.90
C GLN A 282 63.86 -15.57 -20.66
N GLN A 283 63.17 -16.53 -21.27
CA GLN A 283 63.80 -17.55 -22.12
C GLN A 283 64.41 -16.92 -23.38
N GLY A 284 63.73 -15.95 -24.00
CA GLY A 284 64.24 -15.18 -25.12
C GLY A 284 65.52 -14.40 -24.77
N GLU A 285 65.55 -13.75 -23.60
CA GLU A 285 66.76 -13.09 -23.11
C GLU A 285 67.91 -14.06 -22.82
N GLN A 286 67.62 -15.22 -22.21
CA GLN A 286 68.63 -16.26 -21.97
C GLN A 286 69.18 -16.82 -23.28
N LEU A 287 68.32 -17.11 -24.25
CA LEU A 287 68.73 -17.55 -25.59
C LEU A 287 69.61 -16.49 -26.26
N GLY A 288 69.22 -15.22 -26.21
CA GLY A 288 70.03 -14.12 -26.75
C GLY A 288 71.38 -13.96 -26.05
N ARG A 289 71.47 -14.18 -24.72
CA ARG A 289 72.75 -14.20 -23.98
C ARG A 289 73.60 -15.40 -24.39
N ASN A 290 73.00 -16.58 -24.52
CA ASN A 290 73.71 -17.79 -24.95
C ASN A 290 74.23 -17.64 -26.37
N GLU A 291 73.41 -17.12 -27.28
CA GLU A 291 73.80 -16.82 -28.66
C GLU A 291 74.96 -15.83 -28.72
N LYS A 292 74.91 -14.73 -27.94
CA LYS A 292 76.05 -13.81 -27.79
C LYS A 292 77.30 -14.52 -27.27
N ASN A 293 77.17 -15.39 -26.27
CA ASN A 293 78.31 -16.15 -25.74
C ASN A 293 78.89 -17.12 -26.78
N PHE A 294 78.05 -17.78 -27.57
CA PHE A 294 78.48 -18.63 -28.67
C PHE A 294 79.20 -17.83 -29.75
N ILE A 295 78.66 -16.67 -30.13
CA ILE A 295 79.32 -15.75 -31.09
C ILE A 295 80.71 -15.35 -30.58
N HIS A 296 80.83 -14.95 -29.32
CA HIS A 296 82.14 -14.61 -28.73
C HIS A 296 83.10 -15.80 -28.72
N LYS A 297 82.59 -17.01 -28.45
CA LYS A 297 83.41 -18.23 -28.43
C LYS A 297 83.86 -18.63 -29.83
N ILE A 298 82.99 -18.51 -30.83
CA ILE A 298 83.32 -18.71 -32.25
C ILE A 298 84.37 -17.69 -32.68
N ALA A 299 84.21 -16.41 -32.34
CA ALA A 299 85.18 -15.36 -32.68
C ALA A 299 86.57 -15.66 -32.09
N ARG A 300 86.65 -16.05 -30.81
CA ARG A 300 87.93 -16.46 -30.19
C ARG A 300 88.56 -17.69 -30.86
N LEU A 301 87.75 -18.67 -31.23
CA LEU A 301 88.24 -19.86 -31.93
C LEU A 301 88.73 -19.52 -33.34
N GLN A 302 88.08 -18.58 -34.04
CA GLN A 302 88.53 -18.07 -35.33
C GLN A 302 89.85 -17.31 -35.21
N GLU A 303 90.01 -16.47 -34.19
CA GLU A 303 91.24 -15.73 -33.92
C GLU A 303 92.40 -16.71 -33.64
N ALA A 304 92.20 -17.70 -32.76
CA ALA A 304 93.19 -18.74 -32.48
C ALA A 304 93.53 -19.61 -33.70
N LEU A 305 92.56 -19.82 -34.60
CA LEU A 305 92.78 -20.55 -35.85
C LEU A 305 93.66 -19.74 -36.81
N GLU A 306 93.41 -18.43 -36.95
CA GLU A 306 94.23 -17.54 -37.78
C GLU A 306 95.64 -17.35 -37.21
N GLU A 307 95.79 -17.26 -35.89
CA GLU A 307 97.11 -17.29 -35.22
C GLU A 307 97.86 -18.59 -35.54
N ARG A 308 97.20 -19.76 -35.44
CA ARG A 308 97.84 -21.03 -35.82
C ARG A 308 98.20 -21.10 -37.30
N LYS A 309 97.35 -20.55 -38.17
CA LYS A 309 97.59 -20.52 -39.63
C LYS A 309 98.77 -19.62 -39.97
N THR A 310 98.88 -18.45 -39.33
CA THR A 310 100.03 -17.55 -39.50
C THR A 310 101.32 -18.20 -38.98
N ALA A 311 101.28 -18.87 -37.81
CA ALA A 311 102.41 -19.64 -37.29
C ALA A 311 102.82 -20.80 -38.23
N PHE A 312 101.85 -21.54 -38.77
CA PHE A 312 102.09 -22.60 -39.75
C PHE A 312 102.72 -22.05 -41.04
N ASN A 313 102.23 -20.93 -41.56
CA ASN A 313 102.80 -20.29 -42.73
C ASN A 313 104.24 -19.82 -42.49
N ALA A 314 104.55 -19.29 -41.32
CA ALA A 314 105.90 -18.90 -40.93
C ALA A 314 106.85 -20.12 -40.85
N LEU A 315 106.41 -21.20 -40.23
CA LEU A 315 107.16 -22.47 -40.17
C LEU A 315 107.39 -23.06 -41.58
N SER A 316 106.38 -23.01 -42.45
CA SER A 316 106.50 -23.46 -43.84
C SER A 316 107.52 -22.62 -44.62
N ALA A 317 107.56 -21.31 -44.41
CA ALA A 317 108.57 -20.43 -45.01
C ALA A 317 109.99 -20.73 -44.49
N GLN A 318 110.14 -20.97 -43.18
CA GLN A 318 111.42 -21.39 -42.59
C GLN A 318 111.90 -22.72 -43.17
N LEU A 319 111.00 -23.69 -43.34
CA LEU A 319 111.32 -25.00 -43.90
C LEU A 319 111.81 -24.89 -45.34
N LYS A 320 111.14 -24.09 -46.19
CA LYS A 320 111.59 -23.79 -47.55
C LYS A 320 112.96 -23.12 -47.59
N SER A 321 113.23 -22.19 -46.67
CA SER A 321 114.56 -21.55 -46.55
C SER A 321 115.63 -22.57 -46.18
N ARG A 322 115.33 -23.50 -45.27
CA ARG A 322 116.26 -24.54 -44.83
C ARG A 322 116.54 -25.57 -45.93
N GLU A 323 115.52 -25.93 -46.70
CA GLU A 323 115.67 -26.78 -47.90
C GLU A 323 116.58 -26.12 -48.94
N ALA A 324 116.44 -24.80 -49.18
CA ALA A 324 117.31 -24.06 -50.09
C ALA A 324 118.77 -24.01 -49.63
N GLU A 325 119.02 -23.82 -48.32
CA GLU A 325 120.37 -23.92 -47.75
C GLU A 325 120.98 -25.32 -47.95
N LEU A 326 120.17 -26.37 -47.77
CA LEU A 326 120.61 -27.75 -47.91
C LEU A 326 121.06 -28.07 -49.34
N VAL A 327 120.31 -27.60 -50.34
CA VAL A 327 120.69 -27.71 -51.76
C VAL A 327 122.02 -27.00 -52.04
N LEU A 328 122.22 -25.81 -51.46
CA LEU A 328 123.48 -25.07 -51.60
C LEU A 328 124.67 -25.85 -51.01
N THR A 329 124.49 -26.45 -49.83
CA THR A 329 125.54 -27.29 -49.22
C THR A 329 125.83 -28.54 -50.04
N GLN A 330 124.81 -29.14 -50.67
CA GLN A 330 124.99 -30.26 -51.57
C GLN A 330 125.79 -29.89 -52.83
N GLN A 331 125.58 -28.70 -53.39
CA GLN A 331 126.41 -28.17 -54.49
C GLN A 331 127.88 -27.99 -54.07
N GLN A 332 128.15 -27.47 -52.88
CA GLN A 332 129.51 -27.32 -52.36
C GLN A 332 130.23 -28.68 -52.21
N VAL A 333 129.51 -29.71 -51.76
CA VAL A 333 130.08 -31.07 -51.64
C VAL A 333 130.39 -31.66 -53.02
N THR A 334 129.59 -31.39 -54.04
CA THR A 334 129.88 -31.84 -55.41
C THR A 334 131.10 -31.15 -56.02
N GLU A 335 131.27 -29.84 -55.81
CA GLU A 335 132.46 -29.11 -56.27
C GLU A 335 133.74 -29.62 -55.60
N GLN A 336 133.68 -29.94 -54.30
CA GLN A 336 134.82 -30.54 -53.59
C GLN A 336 135.19 -31.93 -54.14
N ARG A 337 134.21 -32.73 -54.58
CA ARG A 337 134.48 -34.05 -55.20
C ARG A 337 135.22 -33.93 -56.53
N GLU A 338 134.89 -32.95 -57.36
CA GLU A 338 135.56 -32.73 -58.65
C GLU A 338 137.01 -32.24 -58.52
N LEU A 339 137.35 -31.55 -57.43
CA LEU A 339 138.72 -31.13 -57.13
C LEU A 339 139.62 -32.33 -56.80
N VAL A 340 139.08 -33.34 -56.09
CA VAL A 340 139.83 -34.54 -55.68
C VAL A 340 140.19 -35.42 -56.88
N GLU A 341 139.32 -35.53 -57.89
CA GLU A 341 139.60 -36.31 -59.10
C GLU A 341 140.69 -35.68 -59.98
N ARG A 342 140.78 -34.34 -60.04
CA ARG A 342 141.89 -33.66 -60.75
C ARG A 342 143.27 -33.96 -60.15
N LEU A 343 143.37 -33.95 -58.83
CA LEU A 343 144.63 -34.24 -58.12
C LEU A 343 145.08 -35.71 -58.27
N ARG A 344 144.15 -36.64 -58.54
CA ARG A 344 144.49 -38.03 -58.87
C ARG A 344 145.11 -38.18 -60.27
N GLY A 345 144.71 -37.34 -61.23
CA GLY A 345 145.24 -37.37 -62.60
C GLY A 345 146.70 -36.92 -62.71
N GLU A 346 147.11 -35.90 -61.95
CA GLU A 346 148.48 -35.36 -62.00
C GLU A 346 149.53 -36.32 -61.42
N ASN A 347 149.15 -37.13 -60.40
CA ASN A 347 150.04 -38.13 -59.81
C ASN A 347 150.32 -39.33 -60.72
N ALA A 348 149.47 -39.60 -61.72
CA ALA A 348 149.68 -40.69 -62.67
C ALA A 348 150.73 -40.36 -63.76
N GLY A 349 150.99 -39.07 -64.02
CA GLY A 349 151.92 -38.62 -65.06
C GLY A 349 153.40 -38.74 -64.67
N MET A 350 153.75 -38.44 -63.42
CA MET A 350 155.15 -38.42 -62.96
C MET A 350 155.79 -39.82 -62.79
N LEU A 351 155.00 -40.89 -62.81
CA LEU A 351 155.52 -42.27 -62.71
C LEU A 351 156.06 -42.81 -64.04
N LYS A 352 155.77 -42.16 -65.17
CA LYS A 352 156.08 -42.68 -66.50
C LYS A 352 157.48 -42.29 -67.01
N GLU A 353 158.05 -41.17 -66.54
CA GLU A 353 159.40 -40.71 -66.92
C GLU A 353 160.52 -41.39 -66.11
N ARG A 354 160.25 -41.88 -64.89
CA ARG A 354 161.25 -42.54 -64.04
C ARG A 354 161.58 -43.99 -64.45
N LEU A 355 160.90 -44.53 -65.46
CA LEU A 355 161.00 -45.93 -65.87
C LEU A 355 162.05 -46.20 -66.97
N GLU A 356 162.57 -45.17 -67.64
CA GLU A 356 163.48 -45.31 -68.78
C GLU A 356 164.98 -45.25 -68.40
N GLU A 357 165.34 -44.77 -67.21
CA GLU A 357 166.74 -44.70 -66.74
C GLU A 357 167.24 -45.98 -66.00
N TYR A 358 166.40 -46.99 -65.76
CA TYR A 358 166.75 -48.18 -64.96
C TYR A 358 167.12 -49.42 -65.78
N GLN A 359 167.11 -49.35 -67.13
CA GLN A 359 167.26 -50.52 -68.02
C GLN A 359 168.68 -50.76 -68.61
N HIS A 360 169.70 -49.96 -68.30
CA HIS A 360 171.08 -50.20 -68.78
C HIS A 360 172.03 -50.82 -67.73
N LEU A 361 171.58 -51.10 -66.50
CA LEU A 361 172.47 -51.51 -65.40
C LEU A 361 171.99 -52.75 -64.63
N LYS A 362 171.18 -53.62 -65.24
CA LYS A 362 170.75 -54.87 -64.58
C LYS A 362 170.72 -56.11 -65.48
N ASP A 363 171.67 -56.20 -66.41
CA ASP A 363 172.02 -57.42 -67.15
C ASP A 363 173.14 -58.27 -66.50
N GLU A 364 173.43 -58.08 -65.21
CA GLU A 364 174.37 -58.95 -64.46
C GLU A 364 173.82 -59.63 -63.19
N LYS A 365 172.50 -59.57 -62.90
CA LYS A 365 172.02 -60.25 -61.68
C LYS A 365 170.59 -60.79 -61.71
N VAL A 366 170.22 -61.42 -62.82
CA VAL A 366 168.99 -62.23 -62.97
C VAL A 366 169.28 -63.73 -62.88
N LYS A 367 170.12 -64.20 -61.94
CA LYS A 367 170.24 -65.66 -61.69
C LYS A 367 170.24 -66.09 -60.22
N ALA A 368 169.83 -65.24 -59.29
CA ALA A 368 169.65 -65.66 -57.90
C ALA A 368 168.61 -64.81 -57.15
N GLU A 369 167.46 -64.53 -57.76
CA GLU A 369 166.26 -65.30 -57.41
C GLU A 369 166.53 -66.75 -57.01
N SER A 370 166.89 -66.95 -55.75
CA SER A 370 166.37 -68.04 -54.93
C SER A 370 166.87 -67.79 -53.50
N GLN A 371 166.23 -66.82 -52.84
CA GLN A 371 165.86 -66.88 -51.42
C GLN A 371 165.24 -65.54 -51.00
N LEU A 372 164.16 -65.16 -51.70
CA LEU A 372 162.97 -64.81 -50.95
C LEU A 372 162.70 -65.98 -50.00
N VAL A 373 162.52 -65.71 -48.70
CA VAL A 373 161.49 -66.33 -47.84
C VAL A 373 161.75 -66.07 -46.34
N LYS A 374 162.95 -65.70 -45.88
CA LYS A 374 163.17 -65.59 -44.41
C LYS A 374 162.87 -64.24 -43.75
N GLU A 375 162.85 -63.12 -44.47
CA GLU A 375 162.52 -61.80 -43.88
C GLU A 375 161.17 -61.23 -44.35
N ILE A 376 160.27 -62.13 -44.76
CA ILE A 376 158.80 -61.90 -44.74
C ILE A 376 158.26 -61.98 -43.29
N ALA A 377 159.10 -62.35 -42.31
CA ALA A 377 158.71 -62.47 -40.90
C ALA A 377 158.51 -61.13 -40.17
N GLU A 378 159.15 -60.03 -40.58
CA GLU A 378 159.09 -58.75 -39.83
C GLU A 378 157.90 -57.85 -40.21
N LEU A 379 157.26 -58.10 -41.36
CA LEU A 379 156.03 -57.41 -41.76
C LEU A 379 154.74 -58.09 -41.26
N LYS A 380 154.86 -59.21 -40.52
CA LYS A 380 153.72 -59.88 -39.86
C LYS A 380 153.29 -59.19 -38.56
N ASP A 381 154.19 -58.52 -37.83
CA ASP A 381 153.87 -57.92 -36.52
C ASP A 381 153.04 -56.63 -36.61
N LYS A 382 153.17 -55.84 -37.70
CA LYS A 382 152.29 -54.68 -37.93
C LYS A 382 150.89 -55.05 -38.40
N ASN A 383 150.72 -56.22 -39.03
CA ASN A 383 149.40 -56.70 -39.44
C ASN A 383 148.59 -57.24 -38.24
N PHE A 384 149.26 -57.80 -37.23
CA PHE A 384 148.62 -58.23 -35.97
C PHE A 384 148.01 -57.05 -35.19
N THR A 385 148.67 -55.87 -35.19
CA THR A 385 148.14 -54.66 -34.53
C THR A 385 146.94 -54.01 -35.25
N LEU A 386 146.75 -54.28 -36.54
CA LEU A 386 145.59 -53.80 -37.30
C LEU A 386 144.42 -54.79 -37.27
N GLU A 387 144.69 -56.10 -37.19
CA GLU A 387 143.68 -57.14 -36.95
C GLU A 387 143.04 -57.02 -35.55
N ALA A 388 143.80 -56.66 -34.51
CA ALA A 388 143.25 -56.40 -33.17
C ALA A 388 142.29 -55.19 -33.13
N ARG A 389 142.51 -54.18 -33.97
CA ARG A 389 141.66 -52.99 -34.08
C ARG A 389 140.40 -53.24 -34.93
N ASN A 390 140.49 -54.12 -35.92
CA ASN A 390 139.33 -54.61 -36.67
C ASN A 390 138.44 -55.50 -35.80
N MET A 391 139.02 -56.32 -34.92
CA MET A 391 138.25 -57.14 -33.97
C MET A 391 137.47 -56.28 -32.96
N ASP A 392 138.03 -55.14 -32.52
CA ASP A 392 137.38 -54.19 -31.60
C ASP A 392 136.27 -53.36 -32.28
N ILE A 393 136.40 -53.10 -33.59
CA ILE A 393 135.37 -52.45 -34.42
C ILE A 393 134.26 -53.43 -34.78
N GLU A 394 134.58 -54.68 -35.12
CA GLU A 394 133.60 -55.76 -35.37
C GLU A 394 132.85 -56.14 -34.09
N GLN A 395 133.50 -56.14 -32.92
CA GLN A 395 132.84 -56.36 -31.63
C GLN A 395 131.93 -55.18 -31.24
N LYS A 396 132.29 -53.93 -31.59
CA LYS A 396 131.40 -52.77 -31.48
C LYS A 396 130.22 -52.83 -32.46
N ASN A 397 130.44 -53.29 -33.69
CA ASN A 397 129.36 -53.48 -34.68
C ASN A 397 128.41 -54.60 -34.27
N GLY A 398 128.92 -55.68 -33.67
CA GLY A 398 128.12 -56.73 -33.06
C GLY A 398 127.26 -56.21 -31.91
N ARG A 399 127.83 -55.44 -30.97
CA ARG A 399 127.07 -54.81 -29.87
C ARG A 399 126.03 -53.80 -30.37
N LEU A 400 126.32 -53.05 -31.42
CA LEU A 400 125.36 -52.13 -32.03
C LEU A 400 124.24 -52.88 -32.79
N GLN A 401 124.54 -54.03 -33.41
CA GLN A 401 123.52 -54.89 -34.01
C GLN A 401 122.65 -55.58 -32.95
N GLU A 402 123.22 -55.98 -31.81
CA GLU A 402 122.50 -56.52 -30.65
C GLU A 402 121.57 -55.46 -30.05
N GLN A 403 122.04 -54.22 -29.85
CA GLN A 403 121.20 -53.10 -29.40
C GLN A 403 120.08 -52.75 -30.39
N VAL A 404 120.33 -52.85 -31.70
CA VAL A 404 119.29 -52.64 -32.72
C VAL A 404 118.28 -53.79 -32.73
N TYR A 405 118.69 -55.01 -32.40
CA TYR A 405 117.81 -56.16 -32.26
C TYR A 405 116.93 -56.01 -31.01
N ASP A 406 117.53 -55.69 -29.86
CA ASP A 406 116.81 -55.48 -28.60
C ASP A 406 115.82 -54.31 -28.70
N LEU A 407 116.21 -53.19 -29.31
CA LEU A 407 115.31 -52.05 -29.54
C LEU A 407 114.17 -52.38 -30.53
N LYS A 408 114.41 -53.26 -31.51
CA LYS A 408 113.34 -53.74 -32.40
C LYS A 408 112.39 -54.68 -31.67
N GLU A 409 112.90 -55.54 -30.79
CA GLU A 409 112.10 -56.42 -29.95
C GLU A 409 111.22 -55.59 -29.00
N GLU A 410 111.79 -54.59 -28.31
CA GLU A 410 111.05 -53.65 -27.46
C GLU A 410 109.99 -52.83 -28.24
N LEU A 411 110.31 -52.41 -29.47
CA LEU A 411 109.35 -51.70 -30.31
C LEU A 411 108.19 -52.60 -30.74
N THR A 412 108.47 -53.89 -31.02
CA THR A 412 107.42 -54.86 -31.34
C THR A 412 106.55 -55.21 -30.13
N THR A 413 107.13 -55.32 -28.92
CA THR A 413 106.35 -55.54 -27.69
C THR A 413 105.49 -54.33 -27.36
N LEU A 414 106.02 -53.11 -27.45
CA LEU A 414 105.25 -51.88 -27.23
C LEU A 414 104.15 -51.68 -28.28
N GLN A 415 104.40 -52.02 -29.55
CA GLN A 415 103.35 -52.00 -30.59
C GLN A 415 102.25 -53.02 -30.32
N ALA A 416 102.58 -54.20 -29.79
CA ALA A 416 101.60 -55.19 -29.39
C ALA A 416 100.76 -54.72 -28.19
N GLU A 417 101.40 -54.13 -27.17
CA GLU A 417 100.72 -53.60 -25.99
C GLU A 417 99.74 -52.46 -26.34
N ILE A 418 100.15 -51.51 -27.18
CA ILE A 418 99.27 -50.41 -27.64
C ILE A 418 98.07 -50.95 -28.42
N LYS A 419 98.25 -51.97 -29.26
CA LYS A 419 97.14 -52.63 -29.96
C LYS A 419 96.16 -53.32 -29.01
N VAL A 420 96.66 -53.98 -27.97
CA VAL A 420 95.81 -54.62 -26.96
C VAL A 420 95.04 -53.56 -26.16
N GLN A 421 95.66 -52.45 -25.80
CA GLN A 421 94.97 -51.36 -25.09
C GLN A 421 93.92 -50.67 -25.97
N ALA A 422 94.21 -50.45 -27.26
CA ALA A 422 93.26 -49.87 -28.21
C ALA A 422 92.02 -50.78 -28.40
N THR A 423 92.23 -52.08 -28.58
CA THR A 423 91.13 -53.06 -28.71
C THR A 423 90.29 -53.16 -27.43
N GLN A 424 90.91 -53.15 -26.24
CA GLN A 424 90.18 -53.12 -24.97
C GLN A 424 89.37 -51.83 -24.76
N ALA A 425 89.86 -50.68 -25.24
CA ALA A 425 89.13 -49.42 -25.16
C ALA A 425 87.93 -49.40 -26.12
N GLU A 426 88.09 -49.91 -27.34
CA GLU A 426 87.00 -50.05 -28.33
C GLU A 426 85.89 -50.98 -27.82
N GLU A 427 86.24 -52.12 -27.21
CA GLU A 427 85.26 -53.01 -26.60
C GLU A 427 84.46 -52.36 -25.47
N LYS A 428 85.12 -51.58 -24.60
CA LYS A 428 84.43 -50.84 -23.52
C LYS A 428 83.46 -49.81 -24.09
N LEU A 429 83.86 -49.08 -25.14
CA LEU A 429 83.03 -48.08 -25.79
C LEU A 429 81.83 -48.71 -26.51
N GLN A 430 82.00 -49.88 -27.12
CA GLN A 430 80.90 -50.66 -27.70
C GLN A 430 79.90 -51.15 -26.64
N ARG A 431 80.38 -51.63 -25.48
CA ARG A 431 79.50 -52.06 -24.37
C ARG A 431 78.68 -50.89 -23.81
N GLU A 432 79.29 -49.73 -23.60
CA GLU A 432 78.59 -48.50 -23.18
C GLU A 432 77.54 -48.06 -24.21
N ARG A 433 77.88 -48.10 -25.50
CA ARG A 433 76.96 -47.75 -26.58
C ARG A 433 75.76 -48.69 -26.66
N HIS A 434 75.94 -50.00 -26.45
CA HIS A 434 74.84 -50.96 -26.38
C HIS A 434 73.91 -50.67 -25.19
N LYS A 435 74.49 -50.42 -23.99
CA LYS A 435 73.68 -50.06 -22.81
C LYS A 435 72.83 -48.80 -23.04
N LEU A 436 73.40 -47.76 -23.65
CA LEU A 436 72.66 -46.54 -23.97
C LEU A 436 71.55 -46.79 -25.02
N GLN A 437 71.79 -47.64 -26.02
CA GLN A 437 70.76 -48.02 -27.00
C GLN A 437 69.61 -48.81 -26.37
N ASP A 438 69.90 -49.69 -25.40
CA ASP A 438 68.87 -50.47 -24.70
C ASP A 438 68.02 -49.56 -23.82
N VAL A 439 68.63 -48.63 -23.08
CA VAL A 439 67.90 -47.62 -22.29
C VAL A 439 67.04 -46.72 -23.18
N GLN A 440 67.55 -46.31 -24.34
CA GLN A 440 66.78 -45.50 -25.30
C GLN A 440 65.56 -46.26 -25.84
N LYS A 441 65.68 -47.58 -26.09
CA LYS A 441 64.56 -48.43 -26.50
C LYS A 441 63.52 -48.59 -25.40
N GLU A 442 63.93 -48.86 -24.16
CA GLU A 442 63.02 -48.96 -23.02
C GLU A 442 62.25 -47.66 -22.79
N LEU A 443 62.93 -46.51 -22.82
CA LEU A 443 62.29 -45.20 -22.63
C LEU A 443 61.27 -44.90 -23.73
N SER A 444 61.59 -45.26 -24.98
CA SER A 444 60.69 -45.10 -26.12
C SER A 444 59.46 -46.01 -26.02
N GLN A 445 59.64 -47.26 -25.58
CA GLN A 445 58.53 -48.19 -25.36
C GLN A 445 57.60 -47.73 -24.22
N GLN A 446 58.17 -47.21 -23.13
CA GLN A 446 57.40 -46.63 -22.03
C GLN A 446 56.58 -45.42 -22.49
N HIS A 447 57.18 -44.54 -23.29
CA HIS A 447 56.47 -43.36 -23.82
C HIS A 447 55.30 -43.76 -24.74
N VAL A 448 55.49 -44.75 -25.62
CA VAL A 448 54.41 -45.27 -26.49
C VAL A 448 53.28 -45.90 -25.67
N ALA A 449 53.61 -46.64 -24.62
CA ALA A 449 52.61 -47.24 -23.73
C ALA A 449 51.81 -46.19 -22.96
N GLU A 450 52.46 -45.10 -22.51
CA GLU A 450 51.81 -44.01 -21.79
C GLU A 450 50.89 -43.19 -22.69
N VAL A 451 51.35 -42.85 -23.90
CA VAL A 451 50.52 -42.17 -24.91
C VAL A 451 49.29 -43.01 -25.26
N SER A 452 49.46 -44.33 -25.43
CA SER A 452 48.33 -45.24 -25.72
C SER A 452 47.32 -45.30 -24.56
N ARG A 453 47.78 -45.28 -23.31
CA ARG A 453 46.90 -45.21 -22.13
C ARG A 453 46.11 -43.90 -22.08
N VAL A 454 46.76 -42.77 -22.34
CA VAL A 454 46.10 -41.45 -22.33
C VAL A 454 45.07 -41.36 -23.46
N GLN A 455 45.38 -41.89 -24.65
CA GLN A 455 44.43 -41.96 -25.76
C GLN A 455 43.19 -42.79 -25.41
N ALA A 456 43.38 -43.98 -24.83
CA ALA A 456 42.25 -44.83 -24.41
C ALA A 456 41.37 -44.16 -23.34
N ALA A 457 41.97 -43.47 -22.36
CA ALA A 457 41.23 -42.73 -21.35
C ALA A 457 40.43 -41.56 -21.96
N ASN A 458 41.02 -40.83 -22.92
CA ASN A 458 40.32 -39.77 -23.63
C ASN A 458 39.11 -40.30 -24.42
N GLU A 459 39.27 -41.40 -25.17
CA GLU A 459 38.16 -42.01 -25.92
C GLU A 459 37.00 -42.45 -25.01
N GLU A 460 37.31 -42.97 -23.82
CA GLU A 460 36.30 -43.38 -22.86
C GLU A 460 35.55 -42.18 -22.27
N THR A 461 36.26 -41.08 -21.96
CA THR A 461 35.60 -39.83 -21.54
C THR A 461 34.73 -39.23 -22.66
N GLU A 462 35.17 -39.29 -23.90
CA GLU A 462 34.41 -38.78 -25.05
C GLU A 462 33.13 -39.59 -25.28
N LYS A 463 33.19 -40.91 -25.13
CA LYS A 463 32.00 -41.79 -25.15
C LYS A 463 31.03 -41.44 -24.02
N SER A 464 31.54 -41.22 -22.80
CA SER A 464 30.73 -40.81 -21.65
C SER A 464 30.01 -39.47 -21.89
N TYR A 465 30.70 -38.49 -22.49
CA TYR A 465 30.08 -37.21 -22.85
C TYR A 465 29.02 -37.35 -23.94
N LYS A 466 29.25 -38.16 -24.97
CA LYS A 466 28.26 -38.43 -26.03
C LYS A 466 26.99 -39.07 -25.47
N GLU A 467 27.15 -40.05 -24.57
CA GLU A 467 26.03 -40.68 -23.86
C GLU A 467 25.23 -39.68 -23.01
N ARG A 468 25.93 -38.80 -22.29
CA ARG A 468 25.32 -37.73 -21.48
C ARG A 468 24.51 -36.76 -22.33
N ILE A 469 25.05 -36.35 -23.48
CA ILE A 469 24.37 -35.45 -24.43
C ILE A 469 23.11 -36.11 -24.96
N ARG A 470 23.18 -37.40 -25.36
CA ARG A 470 22.03 -38.14 -25.86
C ARG A 470 20.86 -38.18 -24.86
N ARG A 471 21.16 -38.46 -23.58
CA ARG A 471 20.14 -38.45 -22.50
C ARG A 471 19.52 -37.08 -22.29
N LEU A 472 20.33 -36.01 -22.36
CA LEU A 472 19.83 -34.65 -22.24
C LEU A 472 18.94 -34.26 -23.42
N GLU A 473 19.24 -34.73 -24.64
CA GLU A 473 18.39 -34.51 -25.82
C GLU A 473 17.06 -35.27 -25.74
N GLU A 474 17.07 -36.51 -25.25
CA GLU A 474 15.84 -37.27 -24.97
C GLU A 474 14.96 -36.54 -23.96
N HIS A 475 15.54 -36.09 -22.84
CA HIS A 475 14.80 -35.37 -21.81
C HIS A 475 14.27 -34.01 -22.31
N ARG A 476 15.02 -33.33 -23.19
CA ARG A 476 14.54 -32.10 -23.85
C ARG A 476 13.29 -32.37 -24.67
N LYS A 477 13.27 -33.46 -25.45
CA LYS A 477 12.11 -33.83 -26.27
C LYS A 477 10.88 -34.16 -25.41
N GLU A 478 11.06 -34.88 -24.30
CA GLU A 478 9.98 -35.17 -23.36
C GLU A 478 9.35 -33.89 -22.78
N VAL A 479 10.19 -32.94 -22.35
CA VAL A 479 9.71 -31.65 -21.83
C VAL A 479 9.01 -30.82 -22.91
N GLU A 480 9.52 -30.82 -24.14
CA GLU A 480 8.87 -30.14 -25.27
C GLU A 480 7.48 -30.73 -25.59
N GLU A 481 7.31 -32.04 -25.45
CA GLU A 481 6.04 -32.73 -25.67
C GLU A 481 5.03 -32.43 -24.56
N GLU A 482 5.45 -32.48 -23.29
CA GLU A 482 4.60 -32.08 -22.17
C GLU A 482 4.19 -30.60 -22.26
N LEU A 483 5.11 -29.72 -22.70
CA LEU A 483 4.78 -28.32 -22.94
C LEU A 483 3.72 -28.16 -24.05
N ARG A 484 3.78 -28.97 -25.11
CA ARG A 484 2.76 -28.97 -26.16
C ARG A 484 1.40 -29.43 -25.63
N LYS A 485 1.35 -30.49 -24.82
CA LYS A 485 0.11 -30.97 -24.19
C LYS A 485 -0.52 -29.90 -23.29
N VAL A 486 0.28 -29.29 -22.40
CA VAL A 486 -0.19 -28.23 -21.50
C VAL A 486 -0.72 -27.02 -22.27
N LYS A 487 -0.02 -26.60 -23.34
CA LYS A 487 -0.51 -25.52 -24.21
C LYS A 487 -1.83 -25.88 -24.90
N GLY A 488 -1.99 -27.12 -25.35
CA GLY A 488 -3.24 -27.63 -25.93
C GLY A 488 -4.38 -27.59 -24.92
N GLN A 489 -4.14 -28.07 -23.70
CA GLN A 489 -5.11 -28.04 -22.60
C GLN A 489 -5.55 -26.61 -22.28
N GLN A 490 -4.60 -25.69 -22.17
CA GLN A 490 -4.87 -24.28 -21.88
C GLN A 490 -5.73 -23.61 -22.96
N LEU A 491 -5.51 -23.93 -24.24
CA LEU A 491 -6.34 -23.42 -25.34
C LEU A 491 -7.77 -23.99 -25.28
N ALA A 492 -7.92 -25.27 -24.97
CA ALA A 492 -9.23 -25.90 -24.82
C ALA A 492 -10.01 -25.31 -23.64
N ASP A 493 -9.36 -25.13 -22.49
CA ASP A 493 -9.97 -24.51 -21.31
C ASP A 493 -10.39 -23.07 -21.61
N ARG A 494 -9.55 -22.31 -22.31
CA ARG A 494 -9.87 -20.95 -22.73
C ARG A 494 -11.11 -20.88 -23.61
N LEU A 495 -11.22 -21.77 -24.61
CA LEU A 495 -12.40 -21.84 -25.49
C LEU A 495 -13.67 -22.16 -24.69
N ASN A 496 -13.59 -23.13 -23.76
CA ASN A 496 -14.71 -23.46 -22.88
C ASN A 496 -15.14 -22.27 -22.00
N PHE A 497 -14.19 -21.55 -21.42
CA PHE A 497 -14.51 -20.36 -20.63
C PHE A 497 -15.09 -19.22 -21.47
N GLU A 498 -14.60 -19.02 -22.69
CA GLU A 498 -15.16 -18.02 -23.62
C GLU A 498 -16.60 -18.37 -24.02
N GLU A 499 -16.91 -19.65 -24.23
CA GLU A 499 -18.27 -20.11 -24.52
C GLU A 499 -19.21 -19.94 -23.31
N GLN A 500 -18.78 -20.35 -22.11
CA GLN A 500 -19.55 -20.15 -20.88
C GLN A 500 -19.79 -18.66 -20.61
N LEU A 501 -18.79 -17.81 -20.84
CA LEU A 501 -18.94 -16.36 -20.70
C LEU A 501 -19.97 -15.81 -21.68
N MET A 502 -19.97 -16.28 -22.92
CA MET A 502 -20.96 -15.86 -23.93
C MET A 502 -22.38 -16.26 -23.52
N GLN A 503 -22.57 -17.51 -23.08
CA GLN A 503 -23.87 -17.98 -22.59
C GLN A 503 -24.35 -17.19 -21.37
N THR A 504 -23.46 -16.90 -20.43
CA THR A 504 -23.81 -16.14 -19.21
C THR A 504 -24.17 -14.69 -19.55
N LYS A 505 -23.43 -14.04 -20.45
CA LYS A 505 -23.76 -12.70 -20.96
C LYS A 505 -25.13 -12.66 -21.63
N GLN A 506 -25.45 -13.68 -22.43
CA GLN A 506 -26.75 -13.76 -23.09
C GLN A 506 -27.89 -13.90 -22.07
N LYS A 507 -27.74 -14.76 -21.06
CA LYS A 507 -28.73 -14.91 -19.98
C LYS A 507 -28.94 -13.60 -19.20
N VAL A 508 -27.86 -12.92 -18.81
CA VAL A 508 -27.96 -11.63 -18.11
C VAL A 508 -28.67 -10.59 -18.96
N LYS A 509 -28.38 -10.53 -20.26
CA LYS A 509 -29.05 -9.62 -21.20
C LYS A 509 -30.55 -9.91 -21.28
N GLU A 510 -30.95 -11.18 -21.33
CA GLU A 510 -32.36 -11.58 -21.34
C GLU A 510 -33.07 -11.24 -20.01
N GLU A 511 -32.41 -11.46 -18.88
CA GLU A 511 -32.92 -11.07 -17.55
C GLU A 511 -33.09 -9.56 -17.41
N GLU A 512 -32.12 -8.77 -17.86
CA GLU A 512 -32.21 -7.30 -17.87
C GLU A 512 -33.36 -6.80 -18.75
N GLN A 513 -33.52 -7.37 -19.95
CA GLN A 513 -34.65 -7.04 -20.83
C GLN A 513 -35.98 -7.38 -20.18
N HIS A 514 -36.08 -8.54 -19.52
CA HIS A 514 -37.29 -8.94 -18.82
C HIS A 514 -37.61 -7.98 -17.66
N ARG A 515 -36.60 -7.62 -16.87
CA ARG A 515 -36.74 -6.69 -15.74
C ARG A 515 -37.10 -5.28 -16.22
N SER A 516 -36.55 -4.82 -17.34
CA SER A 516 -36.93 -3.53 -17.95
C SER A 516 -38.41 -3.51 -18.33
N ARG A 517 -38.89 -4.56 -19.02
CA ARG A 517 -40.32 -4.68 -19.38
C ARG A 517 -41.23 -4.68 -18.16
N GLN A 518 -40.87 -5.42 -17.11
CA GLN A 518 -41.64 -5.42 -15.86
C GLN A 518 -41.69 -4.03 -15.20
N LEU A 519 -40.59 -3.28 -15.24
CA LEU A 519 -40.54 -1.91 -14.70
C LEU A 519 -41.36 -0.94 -15.55
N GLU A 520 -41.31 -1.06 -16.88
CA GLU A 520 -42.15 -0.26 -17.80
C GLU A 520 -43.64 -0.51 -17.58
N ASP A 521 -44.05 -1.76 -17.38
CA ASP A 521 -45.44 -2.11 -17.10
C ASP A 521 -45.89 -1.59 -15.73
N ARG A 522 -45.04 -1.69 -14.71
CA ARG A 522 -45.30 -1.07 -13.39
C ARG A 522 -45.42 0.44 -13.49
N LEU A 523 -44.56 1.09 -14.26
CA LEU A 523 -44.62 2.53 -14.48
C LEU A 523 -45.95 2.94 -15.13
N ARG A 524 -46.39 2.19 -16.15
CA ARG A 524 -47.70 2.38 -16.79
C ARG A 524 -48.86 2.24 -15.80
N MET A 525 -48.84 1.23 -14.94
CA MET A 525 -49.87 1.06 -13.91
C MET A 525 -49.91 2.21 -12.90
N VAL A 526 -48.73 2.70 -12.49
CA VAL A 526 -48.64 3.86 -11.58
C VAL A 526 -49.14 5.13 -12.26
N GLN A 527 -48.85 5.33 -13.55
CA GLN A 527 -49.38 6.46 -14.32
C GLN A 527 -50.90 6.41 -14.44
N LEU A 528 -51.48 5.24 -14.75
CA LEU A 528 -52.93 5.08 -14.78
C LEU A 528 -53.57 5.41 -13.43
N SER A 529 -53.03 4.87 -12.33
CA SER A 529 -53.53 5.16 -10.98
C SER A 529 -53.39 6.64 -10.61
N LYS A 530 -52.29 7.30 -11.03
CA LYS A 530 -52.13 8.74 -10.85
C LYS A 530 -53.19 9.52 -11.61
N ASP A 531 -53.46 9.17 -12.87
CA ASP A 531 -54.45 9.86 -13.70
C ASP A 531 -55.86 9.69 -13.13
N GLU A 532 -56.20 8.49 -12.64
CA GLU A 532 -57.46 8.21 -11.93
C GLU A 532 -57.60 9.07 -10.66
N LEU A 533 -56.56 9.13 -9.82
CA LEU A 533 -56.57 9.97 -8.61
C LEU A 533 -56.69 11.46 -8.95
N GLN A 534 -56.04 11.90 -10.02
CA GLN A 534 -56.11 13.29 -10.48
C GLN A 534 -57.52 13.62 -11.01
N GLN A 535 -58.19 12.67 -11.67
CA GLN A 535 -59.58 12.81 -12.09
C GLN A 535 -60.53 12.85 -10.87
N GLN A 536 -60.32 12.01 -9.87
CA GLN A 536 -61.10 12.06 -8.62
C GLN A 536 -60.92 13.39 -7.89
N TYR A 537 -59.69 13.89 -7.81
CA TYR A 537 -59.39 15.18 -7.19
C TYR A 537 -60.09 16.34 -7.91
N SER A 538 -60.10 16.35 -9.25
CA SER A 538 -60.79 17.39 -10.01
C SER A 538 -62.32 17.34 -9.83
N GLN A 539 -62.90 16.14 -9.76
CA GLN A 539 -64.32 15.96 -9.45
C GLN A 539 -64.67 16.47 -8.05
N GLN A 540 -63.88 16.12 -7.03
CA GLN A 540 -64.07 16.61 -5.67
C GLN A 540 -63.93 18.13 -5.58
N SER A 541 -62.93 18.71 -6.26
CA SER A 541 -62.76 20.16 -6.32
C SER A 541 -63.97 20.86 -6.94
N HIS A 542 -64.55 20.28 -7.99
CA HIS A 542 -65.77 20.81 -8.61
C HIS A 542 -66.97 20.74 -7.64
N GLN A 543 -67.15 19.61 -6.94
CA GLN A 543 -68.20 19.46 -5.92
C GLN A 543 -68.05 20.47 -4.78
N VAL A 544 -66.82 20.70 -4.30
CA VAL A 544 -66.55 21.71 -3.27
C VAL A 544 -66.91 23.11 -3.78
N SER A 545 -66.57 23.44 -5.03
CA SER A 545 -66.92 24.73 -5.62
C SER A 545 -68.43 24.90 -5.76
N GLU A 546 -69.16 23.86 -6.15
CA GLU A 546 -70.63 23.89 -6.24
C GLU A 546 -71.28 24.05 -4.86
N LEU A 547 -70.79 23.32 -3.84
CA LEU A 547 -71.26 23.47 -2.46
C LEU A 547 -70.96 24.87 -1.91
N GLN A 548 -69.81 25.45 -2.23
CA GLN A 548 -69.48 26.84 -1.88
C GLN A 548 -70.45 27.82 -2.55
N ALA A 549 -70.78 27.64 -3.84
CA ALA A 549 -71.75 28.49 -4.54
C ALA A 549 -73.17 28.38 -3.94
N ARG A 550 -73.59 27.17 -3.56
CA ARG A 550 -74.88 26.97 -2.85
C ARG A 550 -74.87 27.63 -1.48
N LEU A 551 -73.76 27.53 -0.74
CA LEU A 551 -73.61 28.20 0.54
C LEU A 551 -73.69 29.72 0.38
N THR A 552 -73.02 30.29 -0.62
CA THR A 552 -73.10 31.75 -0.88
C THR A 552 -74.52 32.19 -1.22
N ASN A 553 -75.25 31.42 -2.03
CA ASN A 553 -76.64 31.72 -2.37
C ASN A 553 -77.54 31.65 -1.13
N ALA A 554 -77.39 30.59 -0.33
CA ALA A 554 -78.13 30.46 0.92
C ALA A 554 -77.82 31.61 1.90
N THR A 555 -76.56 32.05 2.00
CA THR A 555 -76.21 33.21 2.85
C THR A 555 -76.89 34.49 2.37
N VAL A 556 -76.94 34.73 1.06
CA VAL A 556 -77.65 35.89 0.48
C VAL A 556 -79.15 35.82 0.75
N GLU A 557 -79.78 34.65 0.59
CA GLU A 557 -81.19 34.45 0.94
C GLU A 557 -81.44 34.68 2.43
N THR A 558 -80.54 34.22 3.30
CA THR A 558 -80.65 34.41 4.75
C THR A 558 -80.55 35.89 5.11
N GLU A 559 -79.65 36.64 4.46
CA GLU A 559 -79.53 38.09 4.64
C GLU A 559 -80.76 38.84 4.11
N ALA A 560 -81.32 38.43 2.98
CA ALA A 560 -82.55 39.00 2.43
C ALA A 560 -83.75 38.76 3.36
N LEU A 561 -83.87 37.55 3.92
CA LEU A 561 -84.89 37.21 4.91
C LEU A 561 -84.71 38.00 6.21
N LYS A 562 -83.47 38.19 6.68
CA LYS A 562 -83.17 39.07 7.82
C LYS A 562 -83.62 40.51 7.57
N ARG A 563 -83.29 41.09 6.41
CA ARG A 563 -83.73 42.45 6.06
C ARG A 563 -85.26 42.56 6.05
N LYS A 564 -85.94 41.55 5.50
CA LYS A 564 -87.40 41.51 5.47
C LYS A 564 -88.02 41.35 6.86
N LEU A 565 -87.36 40.60 7.74
CA LEU A 565 -87.74 40.49 9.15
C LEU A 565 -87.57 41.84 9.87
N ASP A 566 -86.47 42.55 9.61
CA ASP A 566 -86.23 43.89 10.18
C ASP A 566 -87.28 44.90 9.69
N GLU A 567 -87.61 44.90 8.39
CA GLU A 567 -88.68 45.72 7.81
C GLU A 567 -90.05 45.43 8.45
N LEU A 568 -90.42 44.15 8.56
CA LEU A 568 -91.67 43.74 9.21
C LEU A 568 -91.69 44.09 10.68
N THR A 569 -90.55 43.99 11.38
CA THR A 569 -90.44 44.38 12.79
C THR A 569 -90.61 45.89 12.95
N GLN A 570 -90.08 46.68 12.00
CA GLN A 570 -90.25 48.12 11.98
C GLN A 570 -91.70 48.53 11.64
N GLU A 571 -92.35 47.86 10.69
CA GLU A 571 -93.78 48.06 10.41
C GLU A 571 -94.66 47.66 11.61
N LEU A 572 -94.35 46.55 12.26
CA LEU A 572 -95.05 46.11 13.46
C LEU A 572 -94.88 47.15 14.58
N ALA A 573 -93.65 47.66 14.78
CA ALA A 573 -93.37 48.73 15.72
C ALA A 573 -94.16 50.02 15.40
N GLY A 574 -94.24 50.39 14.12
CA GLY A 574 -95.05 51.51 13.63
C GLY A 574 -96.55 51.32 13.93
N LYS A 575 -97.10 50.14 13.61
CA LYS A 575 -98.49 49.76 13.91
C LYS A 575 -98.79 49.73 15.41
N THR A 576 -97.86 49.23 16.23
CA THR A 576 -98.00 49.31 17.70
C THR A 576 -98.00 50.76 18.18
N ASN A 577 -97.19 51.64 17.61
CA ASN A 577 -97.20 53.05 17.98
C ASN A 577 -98.50 53.76 17.55
N GLU A 578 -99.03 53.46 16.35
CA GLU A 578 -100.33 53.98 15.90
C GLU A 578 -101.49 53.47 16.76
N THR A 579 -101.49 52.18 17.12
CA THR A 579 -102.49 51.59 18.01
C THR A 579 -102.36 52.17 19.42
N GLN A 580 -101.16 52.35 19.95
CA GLN A 580 -100.92 53.03 21.22
C GLN A 580 -101.43 54.48 21.20
N ALA A 581 -101.22 55.20 20.09
CA ALA A 581 -101.69 56.58 19.92
C ALA A 581 -103.22 56.68 19.79
N THR A 582 -103.86 55.71 19.12
CA THR A 582 -105.33 55.64 19.05
C THR A 582 -105.95 55.25 20.38
N ILE A 583 -105.37 54.27 21.10
CA ILE A 583 -105.75 53.94 22.47
C ILE A 583 -105.64 55.18 23.37
N SER A 584 -104.51 55.90 23.32
CA SER A 584 -104.31 57.13 24.10
C SER A 584 -105.35 58.21 23.77
N ARG A 585 -105.73 58.38 22.49
CA ARG A 585 -106.80 59.31 22.08
C ARG A 585 -108.16 58.88 22.64
N VAL A 586 -108.47 57.59 22.58
CA VAL A 586 -109.73 57.04 23.10
C VAL A 586 -109.79 57.14 24.62
N GLU A 587 -108.70 56.84 25.33
CA GLU A 587 -108.58 57.06 26.78
C GLU A 587 -108.79 58.53 27.16
N GLN A 588 -108.22 59.46 26.38
CA GLN A 588 -108.41 60.89 26.61
C GLN A 588 -109.86 61.34 26.35
N GLN A 589 -110.53 60.72 25.37
CA GLN A 589 -111.94 60.96 25.06
C GLN A 589 -112.85 60.41 26.17
N TYR A 590 -112.58 59.21 26.68
CA TYR A 590 -113.29 58.63 27.82
C TYR A 590 -113.05 59.44 29.11
N LYS A 591 -111.84 59.93 29.37
CA LYS A 591 -111.57 60.83 30.50
C LYS A 591 -112.37 62.13 30.43
N ARG A 592 -112.54 62.72 29.24
CA ARG A 592 -113.39 63.91 29.06
C ARG A 592 -114.86 63.60 29.29
N GLN A 593 -115.34 62.44 28.83
CA GLN A 593 -116.71 62.00 29.08
C GLN A 593 -116.96 61.72 30.57
N LEU A 594 -116.04 61.03 31.25
CA LEU A 594 -116.07 60.84 32.71
C LEU A 594 -116.10 62.17 33.45
N GLY A 595 -115.26 63.14 33.07
CA GLY A 595 -115.30 64.48 33.66
C GLY A 595 -116.64 65.21 33.44
N SER A 596 -117.27 65.06 32.28
CA SER A 596 -118.61 65.63 32.04
C SER A 596 -119.70 64.95 32.87
N LEU A 597 -119.60 63.63 33.07
CA LEU A 597 -120.52 62.84 33.89
C LEU A 597 -120.34 63.13 35.39
N GLU A 598 -119.11 63.38 35.85
CA GLU A 598 -118.81 63.81 37.21
C GLU A 598 -119.38 65.20 37.50
N ILE A 599 -119.29 66.14 36.56
CA ILE A 599 -119.93 67.46 36.67
C ILE A 599 -121.45 67.32 36.74
N GLN A 600 -122.06 66.47 35.91
CA GLN A 600 -123.50 66.19 35.96
C GLN A 600 -123.93 65.52 37.27
N LEU A 601 -123.10 64.64 37.85
CA LEU A 601 -123.33 64.04 39.16
C LEU A 601 -123.27 65.09 40.28
N GLN A 602 -122.35 66.05 40.20
CA GLN A 602 -122.25 67.17 41.13
C GLN A 602 -123.47 68.11 41.03
N GLU A 603 -123.97 68.37 39.83
CA GLU A 603 -125.22 69.12 39.61
C GLU A 603 -126.43 68.38 40.19
N MET A 604 -126.49 67.05 40.02
CA MET A 604 -127.54 66.21 40.60
C MET A 604 -127.47 66.17 42.13
N GLU A 605 -126.27 66.20 42.73
CA GLU A 605 -126.08 66.33 44.18
C GLU A 605 -126.57 67.69 44.70
N GLN A 606 -126.27 68.78 44.00
CA GLN A 606 -126.81 70.11 44.34
C GLN A 606 -128.34 70.18 44.21
N ILE A 607 -128.94 69.47 43.24
CA ILE A 607 -130.39 69.34 43.12
C ILE A 607 -130.96 68.51 44.26
N LYS A 608 -130.27 67.44 44.68
CA LYS A 608 -130.65 66.60 45.82
C LYS A 608 -130.60 67.38 47.15
N ASP A 609 -129.60 68.23 47.34
CA ASP A 609 -129.50 69.12 48.51
C ASP A 609 -130.55 70.23 48.53
N LYS A 610 -130.94 70.74 47.35
CA LYS A 610 -132.11 71.64 47.23
C LYS A 610 -133.41 70.91 47.56
N TYR A 611 -133.56 69.66 47.12
CA TYR A 611 -134.73 68.84 47.41
C TYR A 611 -134.85 68.51 48.91
N THR A 612 -133.76 68.13 49.58
CA THR A 612 -133.74 67.86 51.04
C THR A 612 -134.01 69.11 51.87
N ARG A 613 -133.53 70.29 51.45
CA ARG A 613 -133.90 71.58 52.08
C ARG A 613 -135.38 71.88 51.96
N ILE A 614 -135.96 71.76 50.76
CA ILE A 614 -137.40 71.99 50.54
C ILE A 614 -138.25 70.97 51.31
N GLN A 615 -137.79 69.72 51.40
CA GLN A 615 -138.46 68.67 52.16
C GLN A 615 -138.40 68.92 53.69
N SER A 616 -137.31 69.51 54.19
CA SER A 616 -137.18 69.98 55.57
C SER A 616 -138.11 71.17 55.87
N GLU A 617 -138.24 72.13 54.94
CA GLU A 617 -139.13 73.28 55.11
C GLU A 617 -140.61 72.89 55.07
N MET A 618 -140.99 71.95 54.21
CA MET A 618 -142.34 71.38 54.16
C MET A 618 -142.70 70.61 55.43
N THR A 619 -141.76 69.84 56.00
CA THR A 619 -142.02 69.08 57.24
C THR A 619 -142.12 69.97 58.47
N ASP A 620 -141.39 71.08 58.51
CA ASP A 620 -141.54 72.11 59.54
C ASP A 620 -142.84 72.92 59.41
N GLN A 621 -143.29 73.23 58.19
CA GLN A 621 -144.61 73.83 57.96
C GLN A 621 -145.75 72.87 58.33
N ALA A 622 -145.64 71.58 57.99
CA ALA A 622 -146.62 70.57 58.37
C ALA A 622 -146.73 70.43 59.90
N ARG A 623 -145.60 70.43 60.63
CA ARG A 623 -145.60 70.40 62.10
C ARG A 623 -146.23 71.64 62.73
N LYS A 624 -146.00 72.84 62.17
CA LYS A 624 -146.64 74.08 62.64
C LYS A 624 -148.16 74.06 62.44
N HIS A 625 -148.64 73.59 61.29
CA HIS A 625 -150.08 73.45 61.03
C HIS A 625 -150.73 72.35 61.89
N GLN A 626 -150.01 71.25 62.18
CA GLN A 626 -150.51 70.19 63.06
C GLN A 626 -150.64 70.66 64.52
N ALA A 627 -149.72 71.52 64.99
CA ALA A 627 -149.79 72.14 66.31
C ALA A 627 -150.93 73.17 66.43
N GLU A 628 -151.23 73.92 65.37
CA GLU A 628 -152.38 74.83 65.32
C GLU A 628 -153.72 74.07 65.28
N LEU A 629 -153.80 72.96 64.54
CA LEU A 629 -154.99 72.10 64.47
C LEU A 629 -155.30 71.47 65.84
N ALA A 630 -154.29 70.93 66.53
CA ALA A 630 -154.47 70.35 67.87
C ALA A 630 -154.96 71.39 68.91
N ARG A 631 -154.53 72.66 68.78
CA ARG A 631 -155.00 73.75 69.64
C ARG A 631 -156.47 74.08 69.38
N LYS A 632 -156.89 74.12 68.10
CA LYS A 632 -158.27 74.35 67.68
C LYS A 632 -159.20 73.19 68.04
N GLU A 633 -158.72 71.94 67.99
CA GLU A 633 -159.48 70.75 68.41
C GLU A 633 -159.71 70.73 69.94
N GLY A 634 -158.74 71.23 70.72
CA GLY A 634 -158.91 71.43 72.17
C GLY A 634 -160.01 72.45 72.52
N ASP A 635 -160.12 73.53 71.75
CA ASP A 635 -161.19 74.54 71.92
C ASP A 635 -162.58 73.97 71.58
N VAL A 636 -162.67 73.08 70.58
CA VAL A 636 -163.93 72.43 70.16
C VAL A 636 -164.41 71.41 71.20
N LEU A 637 -163.50 70.64 71.80
CA LEU A 637 -163.84 69.67 72.86
C LEU A 637 -164.34 70.36 74.14
N SER A 638 -163.73 71.49 74.51
CA SER A 638 -164.17 72.33 75.64
C SER A 638 -165.61 72.85 75.45
N LEU A 639 -165.96 73.27 74.23
CA LEU A 639 -167.29 73.77 73.91
C LEU A 639 -168.33 72.63 73.83
N GLN A 640 -167.96 71.43 73.36
CA GLN A 640 -168.86 70.27 73.35
C GLN A 640 -169.20 69.77 74.76
N ASP A 641 -168.29 69.87 75.73
CA ASP A 641 -168.56 69.52 77.12
C ASP A 641 -169.51 70.52 77.83
N GLN A 642 -169.47 71.81 77.42
CA GLN A 642 -170.46 72.79 77.88
C GLN A 642 -171.86 72.50 77.34
N VAL A 643 -171.98 72.04 76.09
CA VAL A 643 -173.27 71.67 75.49
C VAL A 643 -173.85 70.41 76.14
N ARG A 644 -173.04 69.38 76.42
CA ARG A 644 -173.52 68.14 77.08
C ARG A 644 -174.03 68.38 78.50
N ARG A 645 -173.43 69.31 79.26
CA ARG A 645 -173.93 69.65 80.61
C ARG A 645 -175.31 70.30 80.56
N LEU A 646 -175.53 71.20 79.59
CA LEU A 646 -176.83 71.86 79.41
C LEU A 646 -177.91 70.90 78.89
N GLU A 647 -177.54 69.92 78.06
CA GLU A 647 -178.48 68.88 77.57
C GLU A 647 -178.88 67.88 78.67
N PHE A 648 -177.99 67.60 79.62
CA PHE A 648 -178.27 66.74 80.78
C PHE A 648 -179.27 67.36 81.76
N GLU A 649 -179.19 68.68 81.99
CA GLU A 649 -180.16 69.40 82.84
C GLU A 649 -181.57 69.43 82.21
N ILE A 650 -181.66 69.48 80.87
CA ILE A 650 -182.94 69.48 80.15
C ILE A 650 -183.61 68.11 80.11
N THR A 651 -182.82 67.02 80.06
CA THR A 651 -183.36 65.65 80.04
C THR A 651 -183.84 65.20 81.42
N GLN A 652 -183.17 65.60 82.49
CA GLN A 652 -183.59 65.30 83.86
C GLN A 652 -184.96 65.92 84.21
N ALA A 653 -185.24 67.13 83.71
CA ALA A 653 -186.53 67.80 83.91
C ALA A 653 -187.70 67.11 83.16
N ARG A 654 -187.43 66.43 82.04
CA ARG A 654 -188.46 65.73 81.24
C ARG A 654 -188.85 64.36 81.80
N ASP A 655 -187.92 63.66 82.43
CA ASP A 655 -188.16 62.31 82.95
C ASP A 655 -188.96 62.30 84.27
N GLU A 656 -188.87 63.36 85.08
CA GLU A 656 -189.72 63.51 86.28
C GLU A 656 -191.20 63.73 85.92
N GLU A 657 -191.49 64.35 84.78
CA GLU A 657 -192.86 64.68 84.38
C GLU A 657 -193.55 63.50 83.66
N ALA A 658 -192.78 62.68 82.93
CA ALA A 658 -193.27 61.44 82.31
C ALA A 658 -193.67 60.37 83.35
N GLN A 659 -193.00 60.31 84.52
CA GLN A 659 -193.33 59.35 85.56
C GLN A 659 -194.68 59.61 86.25
N ARG A 660 -195.16 60.86 86.31
CA ARG A 660 -196.51 61.17 86.83
C ARG A 660 -197.64 60.74 85.89
N ALA A 661 -197.41 60.75 84.58
CA ALA A 661 -198.42 60.39 83.58
C ALA A 661 -198.67 58.88 83.50
N SER A 662 -197.64 58.06 83.76
CA SER A 662 -197.71 56.60 83.64
C SER A 662 -198.52 55.93 84.77
N ALA A 663 -198.54 56.52 85.97
CA ALA A 663 -199.21 55.92 87.14
C ALA A 663 -200.75 55.93 87.06
N LEU A 664 -201.36 56.82 86.27
CA LEU A 664 -202.83 56.95 86.18
C LEU A 664 -203.45 56.07 85.07
N GLN A 665 -202.66 55.65 84.08
CA GLN A 665 -203.15 54.81 82.98
C GLN A 665 -203.19 53.31 83.35
N ALA A 666 -202.43 52.90 84.37
CA ALA A 666 -202.40 51.53 84.87
C ALA A 666 -203.69 51.10 85.62
N ALA A 667 -204.62 52.01 85.92
CA ALA A 667 -205.85 51.68 86.62
C ALA A 667 -207.01 51.19 85.72
N ILE A 668 -206.91 51.29 84.39
CA ILE A 668 -208.08 51.13 83.50
C ILE A 668 -207.96 49.92 82.54
N SER A 669 -206.95 49.05 82.68
CA SER A 669 -206.78 47.88 81.81
C SER A 669 -207.45 46.58 82.30
N THR A 670 -208.33 46.60 83.32
CA THR A 670 -208.85 45.33 83.89
C THR A 670 -210.34 45.29 84.22
N TYR A 671 -211.20 46.02 83.50
CA TYR A 671 -212.63 45.70 83.60
C TYR A 671 -213.47 46.05 82.37
N VAL A 672 -213.54 45.07 81.47
CA VAL A 672 -214.82 44.68 80.85
C VAL A 672 -215.13 45.28 79.47
N GLN A 673 -214.88 44.40 78.49
CA GLN A 673 -215.81 43.94 77.45
C GLN A 673 -216.24 44.92 76.35
N GLY A 674 -216.09 44.41 75.12
CA GLY A 674 -217.30 44.17 74.33
C GLY A 674 -217.31 44.70 72.91
N THR A 675 -217.22 43.73 71.99
CA THR A 675 -218.08 43.60 70.79
C THR A 675 -217.78 44.43 69.53
N PRO A 676 -218.18 43.90 68.35
CA PRO A 676 -217.45 43.99 67.09
C PRO A 676 -218.26 44.69 65.96
N ARG A 677 -217.73 44.63 64.73
CA ARG A 677 -218.36 44.92 63.42
C ARG A 677 -218.54 46.39 63.00
N SER A 678 -217.73 46.74 61.99
CA SER A 678 -218.01 47.50 60.74
C SER A 678 -219.49 47.81 60.43
N PRO A 679 -219.81 48.94 59.76
CA PRO A 679 -219.80 48.93 58.29
C PRO A 679 -219.45 50.27 57.62
N MET A 680 -219.18 50.20 56.29
CA MET A 680 -219.63 51.11 55.20
C MET A 680 -219.63 52.63 55.47
N ALA A 681 -219.26 53.53 54.59
CA ALA A 681 -218.91 53.55 53.19
C ALA A 681 -219.00 55.06 52.84
N THR A 682 -218.06 55.52 52.01
CA THR A 682 -218.29 56.59 51.02
C THR A 682 -218.75 57.96 51.61
N PRO A 683 -219.13 58.95 50.79
CA PRO A 683 -218.37 60.18 50.59
C PRO A 683 -219.01 61.41 51.27
N ARG A 684 -218.20 62.41 51.63
CA ARG A 684 -218.55 63.84 51.62
C ARG A 684 -217.33 64.68 52.05
N LYS A 685 -216.97 65.57 51.12
CA LYS A 685 -216.12 66.78 51.22
C LYS A 685 -214.68 66.65 51.67
#